data_AF-A0AAV6CN06-F1
#
_entry.id   AF-A0AAV6CN06-F1
#
_cell.length_a   1.000
_cell.length_b   1.000
_cell.length_c   1.000
_cell.angle_alpha   90.00
_cell.angle_beta   90.00
_cell.angle_gamma   90.00
#
_symmetry.space_group_name_H-M   'P 1'
#
loop_
_entity.id
_entity.type
_entity.pdbx_description
1 polymer ?
#
loop_
_entity_poly.entity_id
_entity_poly.type
_entity_poly.pdbx_seq_one_letter_code
_entity_poly.pdbx_strand_id
1 'polypeptide(L)'
;MMHNSNFTRTLRRKSLALVAAALALTTINAAFAADAILLRGTVVTMDDQFTVLKHGNVLIEGNKIAAVWEGNGKPKGLGNKTYTEINLGPDGMIFPGLINLHNHPYYNALPLWLAPSSHAQPNAGRNTGREPYGNRYQWTQPEEYRRLVVTPQRVLTDTRALNLGAELLKYSEVRALVGGETAIQGSPANPAADNILVRNVENGSFGRDRIDGRVPSIDNQGFINSLPNGLLRQMRNGSVEAWLVHLAEGVRDSDRLPGDTFSSRREFNLLRSIGLLNDATVIIHGTGLEPEDFSLMAPAPAARQDGAGDGRGAKLVWSPLSNLLLYGKTTAVYDALAAGVTVSLGTDWSPSGSHNLLAELKVADIALRDPRHLGGHRSRVAEVSLEGKEGSELKAAEEALDRLLVAMVTSNPAKTVRWDSEVGSIEAGKVADLLVITRPPHQPSRGLPATPYRHLIDATERDVRLVLVDGEPLAGDAYLMEALKPGDYEILTTPADWCPKAVDVTKAGVPKGTQTFAQIETLLREGLRAIGGDSPSPDGSPTGPENTWSYLKARFFGTAQMSNADFYNFVLVPSAGLTADGELNAEAVELAPVFTEQNDMHLQVLVGDVTTAGLLNDATPPYRLYPANLNHITPDGNALEDYVNKWFFLDVPPGHELCNHSHDDTH
;
A
#
# COMPACT_ATOMS: atom_id res chain seq x y z
N MET A 1 -39.72 -24.28 15.45
CA MET A 1 -41.09 -23.93 15.85
C MET A 1 -41.19 -22.42 16.00
N MET A 2 -42.24 -21.85 15.43
CA MET A 2 -42.53 -20.42 15.34
C MET A 2 -42.77 -19.78 16.72
N HIS A 3 -42.25 -18.57 16.95
CA HIS A 3 -43.11 -17.43 17.30
C HIS A 3 -42.42 -16.08 17.03
N ASN A 4 -43.18 -15.26 16.33
CA ASN A 4 -42.98 -13.87 15.94
C ASN A 4 -43.51 -12.95 17.04
N SER A 5 -42.94 -11.75 17.22
CA SER A 5 -43.76 -10.52 17.21
C SER A 5 -42.91 -9.24 17.07
N ASN A 6 -43.09 -8.63 15.91
CA ASN A 6 -42.94 -7.23 15.52
C ASN A 6 -43.04 -6.16 16.62
N PHE A 7 -42.22 -5.11 16.52
CA PHE A 7 -42.66 -3.73 16.80
C PHE A 7 -42.11 -2.74 15.76
N THR A 8 -42.95 -1.76 15.46
CA THR A 8 -43.09 -1.00 14.22
C THR A 8 -42.24 0.27 14.11
N ARG A 9 -41.84 0.58 12.87
CA ARG A 9 -41.42 1.91 12.39
C ARG A 9 -42.52 2.96 12.61
N THR A 10 -42.15 4.15 13.07
CA THR A 10 -42.88 5.39 12.78
C THR A 10 -41.91 6.54 12.51
N LEU A 11 -42.21 7.31 11.45
CA LEU A 11 -41.43 8.44 10.93
C LEU A 11 -41.57 9.73 11.77
N ARG A 12 -40.45 10.49 11.80
CA ARG A 12 -40.27 11.96 11.72
C ARG A 12 -41.33 12.87 12.38
N ARG A 13 -40.87 13.75 13.29
CA ARG A 13 -40.75 15.21 13.07
C ARG A 13 -40.20 15.98 14.29
N LYS A 14 -39.25 16.87 13.99
CA LYS A 14 -38.92 18.15 14.66
C LYS A 14 -38.27 18.12 16.05
N SER A 15 -36.96 18.40 16.06
CA SER A 15 -36.37 19.49 16.84
C SER A 15 -35.14 19.99 16.09
N LEU A 16 -35.35 20.90 15.14
CA LEU A 16 -34.29 21.83 14.71
C LEU A 16 -34.09 22.81 15.86
N ALA A 17 -33.02 22.65 16.63
CA ALA A 17 -32.41 23.75 17.33
C ALA A 17 -31.03 23.93 16.69
N LEU A 18 -30.88 25.07 16.02
CA LEU A 18 -29.62 25.55 15.47
C LEU A 18 -28.55 25.52 16.56
N VAL A 19 -27.55 24.66 16.38
CA VAL A 19 -26.18 25.02 16.72
C VAL A 19 -25.44 25.03 15.39
N ALA A 20 -25.53 26.15 14.68
CA ALA A 20 -24.55 26.50 13.67
C ALA A 20 -23.24 26.77 14.42
N ALA A 21 -22.54 25.70 14.81
CA ALA A 21 -21.12 25.80 15.05
C ALA A 21 -20.51 26.00 13.65
N ALA A 22 -20.28 27.26 13.29
CA ALA A 22 -19.31 27.58 12.28
C ALA A 22 -18.01 26.92 12.74
N LEU A 23 -17.67 25.76 12.16
CA LEU A 23 -16.26 25.38 12.05
C LEU A 23 -15.66 26.49 11.18
N ALA A 24 -15.11 27.50 11.83
CA ALA A 24 -14.04 28.24 11.23
C ALA A 24 -13.01 27.17 10.84
N LEU A 25 -12.80 26.98 9.55
CA LEU A 25 -11.53 26.47 9.06
C LEU A 25 -10.49 27.47 9.58
N THR A 26 -9.97 27.23 10.78
CA THR A 26 -8.64 27.70 11.11
C THR A 26 -7.73 26.89 10.23
N THR A 27 -7.37 27.45 9.08
CA THR A 27 -6.11 27.14 8.43
C THR A 27 -5.04 27.28 9.51
N ILE A 28 -4.63 26.16 10.10
CA ILE A 28 -3.36 26.13 10.81
C ILE A 28 -2.35 26.26 9.68
N ASN A 29 -1.96 27.50 9.37
CA ASN A 29 -0.74 27.71 8.62
C ASN A 29 0.33 27.05 9.47
N ALA A 30 0.85 25.90 9.03
CA ALA A 30 2.22 25.55 9.36
C ALA A 30 3.02 26.79 8.95
N ALA A 31 3.56 27.50 9.95
CA ALA A 31 4.28 28.74 9.70
C ALA A 31 5.62 28.36 9.07
N PHE A 32 5.62 28.14 7.76
CA PHE A 32 6.85 28.11 6.98
C PHE A 32 7.59 29.42 7.24
N ALA A 33 8.93 29.35 7.31
CA ALA A 33 9.75 30.55 7.42
C ALA A 33 9.59 31.49 6.20
N ALA A 34 9.11 30.96 5.08
CA ALA A 34 8.84 31.66 3.83
C ALA A 34 7.42 31.40 3.31
N ASP A 35 6.89 32.31 2.48
CA ASP A 35 5.53 32.20 1.95
C ASP A 35 5.35 31.08 0.89
N ALA A 36 6.46 30.55 0.35
CA ALA A 36 6.47 29.58 -0.75
C ALA A 36 7.70 28.67 -0.73
N ILE A 37 7.63 27.54 -1.45
CA ILE A 37 8.75 26.62 -1.67
C ILE A 37 9.07 26.60 -3.18
N LEU A 38 10.33 26.77 -3.54
CA LEU A 38 10.81 26.60 -4.91
C LEU A 38 11.71 25.36 -5.00
N LEU A 39 11.25 24.34 -5.70
CA LEU A 39 12.04 23.15 -6.00
C LEU A 39 12.66 23.27 -7.41
N ARG A 40 13.97 23.02 -7.52
CA ARG A 40 14.70 22.99 -8.81
C ARG A 40 15.34 21.62 -9.05
N GLY A 41 15.12 21.06 -10.23
CA GLY A 41 15.64 19.74 -10.63
C GLY A 41 15.04 19.27 -11.95
N THR A 42 15.15 17.98 -12.25
CA THR A 42 14.39 17.38 -13.37
C THR A 42 12.92 17.21 -12.95
N VAL A 43 11.99 17.90 -13.61
CA VAL A 43 10.55 17.79 -13.33
C VAL A 43 9.92 16.79 -14.30
N VAL A 44 9.43 15.68 -13.77
CA VAL A 44 8.68 14.67 -14.51
C VAL A 44 7.20 14.92 -14.23
N THR A 45 6.53 15.62 -15.15
CA THR A 45 5.20 16.18 -14.86
C THR A 45 4.11 15.14 -14.77
N MET A 46 4.21 14.04 -15.53
CA MET A 46 3.12 13.06 -15.73
C MET A 46 1.80 13.70 -16.20
N ASP A 47 1.87 14.86 -16.88
CA ASP A 47 0.75 15.43 -17.62
C ASP A 47 0.36 14.50 -18.80
N ASP A 48 -0.70 14.84 -19.54
CA ASP A 48 -1.16 14.03 -20.67
C ASP A 48 -0.14 13.96 -21.84
N GLN A 49 0.93 14.77 -21.82
CA GLN A 49 2.03 14.72 -22.79
C GLN A 49 3.27 14.02 -22.23
N PHE A 50 3.24 13.61 -20.96
CA PHE A 50 4.36 13.07 -20.20
C PHE A 50 5.60 13.97 -20.26
N THR A 51 5.39 15.29 -20.13
CA THR A 51 6.46 16.29 -20.25
C THR A 51 7.56 16.06 -19.20
N VAL A 52 8.83 16.08 -19.63
CA VAL A 52 10.02 16.05 -18.76
C VAL A 52 10.82 17.34 -18.98
N LEU A 53 10.97 18.14 -17.93
CA LEU A 53 11.77 19.38 -17.94
C LEU A 53 13.10 19.11 -17.23
N LYS A 54 14.21 19.08 -17.96
CA LYS A 54 15.52 18.69 -17.38
C LYS A 54 16.08 19.74 -16.42
N HIS A 55 15.76 21.00 -16.67
CA HIS A 55 16.08 22.13 -15.80
C HIS A 55 14.79 22.77 -15.29
N GLY A 56 13.91 21.93 -14.75
CA GLY A 56 12.58 22.30 -14.32
C GLY A 56 12.56 22.99 -12.96
N ASN A 57 11.46 23.70 -12.73
CA ASN A 57 11.18 24.43 -11.51
C ASN A 57 9.73 24.20 -11.13
N VAL A 58 9.47 23.94 -9.85
CA VAL A 58 8.11 23.83 -9.29
C VAL A 58 8.01 24.83 -8.15
N LEU A 59 7.13 25.81 -8.31
CA LEU A 59 6.82 26.79 -7.27
C LEU A 59 5.54 26.36 -6.55
N ILE A 60 5.62 26.27 -5.23
CA ILE A 60 4.53 25.85 -4.36
C ILE A 60 4.16 27.03 -3.46
N GLU A 61 2.87 27.38 -3.43
CA GLU A 61 2.33 28.42 -2.56
C GLU A 61 1.15 27.84 -1.77
N GLY A 62 1.26 27.83 -0.44
CA GLY A 62 0.33 27.08 0.41
C GLY A 62 0.31 25.61 -0.01
N ASN A 63 -0.88 25.09 -0.32
CA ASN A 63 -1.05 23.72 -0.76
C ASN A 63 -1.06 23.52 -2.29
N LYS A 64 -0.85 24.56 -3.10
CA LYS A 64 -0.99 24.49 -4.55
C LYS A 64 0.35 24.67 -5.27
N ILE A 65 0.49 23.97 -6.39
CA ILE A 65 1.51 24.25 -7.40
C ILE A 65 1.13 25.57 -8.08
N ALA A 66 1.85 26.64 -7.79
CA ALA A 66 1.59 27.96 -8.35
C ALA A 66 2.10 28.08 -9.80
N ALA A 67 3.27 27.48 -10.11
CA ALA A 67 3.85 27.51 -11.44
C ALA A 67 4.84 26.37 -11.69
N VAL A 68 4.96 25.97 -12.96
CA VAL A 68 5.95 24.99 -13.45
C VAL A 68 6.60 25.56 -14.71
N TRP A 69 7.93 25.55 -14.80
CA TRP A 69 8.65 26.02 -15.99
C TRP A 69 10.07 25.46 -16.10
N GLU A 70 10.67 25.52 -17.29
CA GLU A 70 12.06 25.15 -17.54
C GLU A 70 13.00 26.38 -17.60
N GLY A 71 14.23 26.20 -17.11
CA GLY A 71 15.32 27.18 -17.15
C GLY A 71 15.53 27.97 -15.87
N ASN A 72 16.58 28.79 -15.84
CA ASN A 72 17.05 29.48 -14.62
C ASN A 72 16.35 30.82 -14.36
N GLY A 73 15.17 31.03 -14.95
CA GLY A 73 14.39 32.25 -14.74
C GLY A 73 14.04 32.45 -13.27
N LYS A 74 13.85 33.72 -12.86
CA LYS A 74 13.24 34.04 -11.56
C LYS A 74 11.82 33.47 -11.51
N PRO A 75 11.32 33.10 -10.32
CA PRO A 75 9.95 32.60 -10.18
C PRO A 75 8.94 33.59 -10.75
N LYS A 76 8.05 33.09 -11.62
CA LYS A 76 6.99 33.90 -12.21
C LYS A 76 5.81 33.93 -11.25
N GLY A 77 5.18 35.09 -11.07
CA GLY A 77 3.93 35.22 -10.30
C GLY A 77 4.08 35.35 -8.78
N LEU A 78 5.30 35.34 -8.23
CA LEU A 78 5.57 35.38 -6.79
C LEU A 78 5.39 36.78 -6.16
N GLY A 79 5.38 37.85 -6.97
CA GLY A 79 5.27 39.23 -6.49
C GLY A 79 6.40 39.58 -5.51
N ASN A 80 6.03 40.00 -4.29
CA ASN A 80 6.96 40.35 -3.21
C ASN A 80 7.06 39.26 -2.12
N LYS A 81 6.43 38.10 -2.30
CA LYS A 81 6.46 37.01 -1.32
C LYS A 81 7.87 36.42 -1.22
N THR A 82 8.23 35.92 -0.04
CA THR A 82 9.50 35.20 0.15
C THR A 82 9.33 33.74 -0.25
N TYR A 83 10.43 33.07 -0.56
CA TYR A 83 10.41 31.63 -0.82
C TYR A 83 11.68 30.97 -0.29
N THR A 84 11.56 29.71 0.15
CA THR A 84 12.71 28.85 0.43
C THR A 84 13.07 28.11 -0.86
N GLU A 85 14.32 28.25 -1.31
CA GLU A 85 14.82 27.57 -2.51
C GLU A 85 15.50 26.26 -2.14
N ILE A 86 15.07 25.17 -2.76
CA ILE A 86 15.74 23.86 -2.69
C ILE A 86 16.25 23.52 -4.09
N ASN A 87 17.56 23.61 -4.27
CA ASN A 87 18.23 23.15 -5.48
C ASN A 87 18.68 21.70 -5.30
N LEU A 88 18.07 20.78 -6.06
CA LEU A 88 18.31 19.36 -5.93
C LEU A 88 19.54 18.89 -6.73
N GLY A 89 20.16 19.77 -7.52
CA GLY A 89 21.28 19.44 -8.39
C GLY A 89 20.87 18.65 -9.64
N PRO A 90 21.85 18.17 -10.43
CA PRO A 90 21.61 17.52 -11.72
C PRO A 90 20.94 16.14 -11.60
N ASP A 91 21.10 15.48 -10.45
CA ASP A 91 20.56 14.15 -10.18
C ASP A 91 19.21 14.17 -9.46
N GLY A 92 18.78 15.35 -9.00
CA GLY A 92 17.50 15.55 -8.34
C GLY A 92 16.32 15.51 -9.32
N MET A 93 15.29 14.73 -8.97
CA MET A 93 14.10 14.56 -9.80
C MET A 93 12.83 14.77 -8.97
N ILE A 94 11.83 15.42 -9.56
CA ILE A 94 10.56 15.77 -8.94
C ILE A 94 9.44 15.08 -9.73
N PHE A 95 8.65 14.28 -9.04
CA PHE A 95 7.49 13.54 -9.52
C PHE A 95 6.23 13.97 -8.77
N PRO A 96 5.02 13.74 -9.31
CA PRO A 96 3.83 13.70 -8.49
C PRO A 96 4.03 12.66 -7.37
N GLY A 97 3.41 12.92 -6.21
CA GLY A 97 3.31 11.94 -5.14
C GLY A 97 2.70 10.63 -5.62
N LEU A 98 3.18 9.50 -5.09
CA LEU A 98 2.68 8.19 -5.49
C LEU A 98 1.31 7.94 -4.84
N ILE A 99 0.37 7.37 -5.60
CA ILE A 99 -0.99 7.07 -5.12
C ILE A 99 -1.20 5.56 -5.13
N ASN A 100 -1.38 4.99 -3.94
CA ASN A 100 -1.56 3.57 -3.72
C ASN A 100 -3.05 3.23 -3.56
N LEU A 101 -3.66 2.67 -4.61
CA LEU A 101 -5.11 2.41 -4.63
C LEU A 101 -5.52 1.06 -4.04
N HIS A 102 -4.59 0.28 -3.51
CA HIS A 102 -4.93 -0.92 -2.78
C HIS A 102 -3.97 -1.14 -1.63
N ASN A 103 -4.43 -0.88 -0.42
CA ASN A 103 -3.62 -1.08 0.77
C ASN A 103 -4.48 -1.54 1.98
N HIS A 104 -3.83 -2.05 3.03
CA HIS A 104 -4.50 -2.41 4.28
C HIS A 104 -3.69 -1.92 5.51
N PRO A 105 -3.80 -0.63 5.87
CA PRO A 105 -2.92 -0.01 6.86
C PRO A 105 -2.99 -0.60 8.27
N TYR A 106 -4.08 -1.27 8.66
CA TYR A 106 -4.11 -2.03 9.92
C TYR A 106 -3.27 -3.32 9.92
N TYR A 107 -2.74 -3.74 8.78
CA TYR A 107 -1.89 -4.93 8.65
C TYR A 107 -0.45 -4.57 8.26
N ASN A 108 -0.19 -3.33 7.85
CA ASN A 108 1.11 -2.88 7.34
C ASN A 108 2.16 -2.56 8.41
N ALA A 109 2.01 -3.14 9.58
CA ALA A 109 3.07 -3.24 10.58
C ALA A 109 3.52 -4.70 10.79
N LEU A 110 2.84 -5.64 10.12
CA LEU A 110 3.11 -7.06 10.22
C LEU A 110 4.13 -7.48 9.14
N PRO A 111 4.98 -8.47 9.43
CA PRO A 111 5.93 -9.00 8.46
C PRO A 111 5.22 -9.80 7.38
N LEU A 112 5.96 -10.15 6.32
CA LEU A 112 5.49 -11.07 5.30
C LEU A 112 5.05 -12.40 5.93
N TRP A 113 3.80 -12.73 5.71
CA TRP A 113 3.16 -14.00 6.01
C TRP A 113 3.26 -14.89 4.77
N LEU A 114 4.40 -15.55 4.62
CA LEU A 114 4.60 -16.52 3.55
C LEU A 114 3.84 -17.80 3.91
N ALA A 115 2.63 -17.95 3.37
CA ALA A 115 1.72 -19.06 3.67
C ALA A 115 2.17 -20.37 3.00
N PRO A 116 2.61 -21.39 3.76
CA PRO A 116 3.03 -22.68 3.20
C PRO A 116 2.13 -23.79 3.73
N SER A 117 0.79 -23.67 3.62
CA SER A 117 -0.11 -24.75 4.04
C SER A 117 -1.50 -24.73 3.40
N SER A 118 -1.58 -25.10 2.11
CA SER A 118 -2.78 -25.77 1.56
C SER A 118 -2.94 -27.21 2.10
N HIS A 119 -2.20 -27.60 3.14
CA HIS A 119 -2.02 -28.98 3.61
C HIS A 119 -3.28 -29.64 4.20
N ALA A 120 -4.38 -28.91 4.48
CA ALA A 120 -5.53 -29.52 5.15
C ALA A 120 -6.88 -28.80 4.96
N GLN A 121 -7.30 -28.50 3.72
CA GLN A 121 -8.61 -27.87 3.49
C GLN A 121 -9.59 -28.71 2.64
N PRO A 122 -10.14 -29.81 3.19
CA PRO A 122 -11.15 -30.61 2.49
C PRO A 122 -12.38 -29.79 2.06
N ASN A 123 -12.73 -28.77 2.84
CA ASN A 123 -13.94 -27.96 2.66
C ASN A 123 -13.76 -26.74 1.74
N ALA A 124 -12.52 -26.29 1.49
CA ALA A 124 -12.22 -25.11 0.67
C ALA A 124 -11.37 -25.43 -0.58
N GLY A 125 -10.96 -26.68 -0.74
CA GLY A 125 -10.31 -27.19 -1.93
C GLY A 125 -8.84 -27.54 -1.68
N ARG A 126 -8.53 -28.79 -2.03
CA ARG A 126 -7.23 -29.49 -2.00
C ARG A 126 -6.74 -29.94 -0.60
N ASN A 127 -6.18 -31.16 -0.58
CA ASN A 127 -5.52 -31.80 0.56
C ASN A 127 -4.00 -32.01 0.30
N THR A 128 -3.42 -31.34 -0.70
CA THR A 128 -2.18 -31.81 -1.35
C THR A 128 -0.90 -31.08 -0.94
N GLY A 129 -0.97 -29.91 -0.31
CA GLY A 129 0.21 -29.23 0.24
C GLY A 129 1.07 -28.45 -0.75
N ARG A 130 1.80 -27.45 -0.21
CA ARG A 130 2.77 -26.48 -0.80
C ARG A 130 2.36 -25.65 -2.01
N GLU A 131 1.33 -26.05 -2.75
CA GLU A 131 0.85 -25.31 -3.92
C GLU A 131 0.19 -23.97 -3.50
N PRO A 132 0.32 -22.91 -4.31
CA PRO A 132 -0.41 -21.66 -4.15
C PRO A 132 -1.93 -21.88 -4.11
N TYR A 133 -2.64 -20.93 -3.50
CA TYR A 133 -4.10 -20.94 -3.42
C TYR A 133 -4.72 -20.81 -4.81
N GLY A 134 -5.90 -21.38 -5.00
CA GLY A 134 -6.74 -21.18 -6.19
C GLY A 134 -7.62 -19.93 -6.09
N ASN A 135 -7.98 -19.49 -4.88
CA ASN A 135 -8.82 -18.30 -4.68
C ASN A 135 -8.72 -17.75 -3.25
N ARG A 136 -9.20 -16.51 -3.06
CA ARG A 136 -9.10 -15.80 -1.77
C ARG A 136 -9.78 -16.45 -0.57
N TYR A 137 -10.77 -17.31 -0.81
CA TYR A 137 -11.48 -17.97 0.29
C TYR A 137 -10.67 -19.08 0.95
N GLN A 138 -9.58 -19.52 0.32
CA GLN A 138 -8.72 -20.58 0.85
C GLN A 138 -7.69 -20.06 1.86
N TRP A 139 -7.07 -18.90 1.62
CA TRP A 139 -6.03 -18.37 2.51
C TRP A 139 -6.57 -17.81 3.83
N THR A 140 -7.88 -17.55 3.92
CA THR A 140 -8.51 -17.09 5.18
C THR A 140 -8.72 -18.19 6.22
N GLN A 141 -8.49 -19.45 5.87
CA GLN A 141 -8.86 -20.62 6.69
C GLN A 141 -7.73 -21.23 7.55
N PRO A 142 -6.45 -21.22 7.16
CA PRO A 142 -5.39 -21.85 7.96
C PRO A 142 -5.27 -21.24 9.35
N GLU A 143 -4.87 -22.06 10.33
CA GLU A 143 -4.65 -21.61 11.71
C GLU A 143 -3.54 -20.55 11.78
N GLU A 144 -2.54 -20.64 10.92
CA GLU A 144 -1.40 -19.72 10.84
C GLU A 144 -1.82 -18.33 10.38
N TYR A 145 -2.81 -18.20 9.48
CA TYR A 145 -3.38 -16.91 9.10
C TYR A 145 -3.94 -16.20 10.34
N ARG A 146 -4.69 -16.96 11.15
CA ARG A 146 -5.22 -16.45 12.39
C ARG A 146 -4.11 -16.08 13.37
N ARG A 147 -3.11 -16.94 13.55
CA ARG A 147 -1.98 -16.75 14.47
C ARG A 147 -1.16 -15.51 14.17
N LEU A 148 -0.78 -15.33 12.90
CA LEU A 148 0.25 -14.39 12.47
C LEU A 148 -0.33 -13.08 11.90
N VAL A 149 -1.60 -13.07 11.48
CA VAL A 149 -2.21 -11.91 10.83
C VAL A 149 -3.41 -11.39 11.61
N VAL A 150 -4.43 -12.23 11.83
CA VAL A 150 -5.69 -11.79 12.45
C VAL A 150 -5.51 -11.48 13.94
N THR A 151 -4.89 -12.37 14.70
CA THR A 151 -4.69 -12.18 16.15
C THR A 151 -3.87 -10.92 16.44
N PRO A 152 -2.71 -10.68 15.80
CA PRO A 152 -1.95 -9.45 16.01
C PRO A 152 -2.71 -8.18 15.64
N GLN A 153 -3.32 -8.15 14.46
CA GLN A 153 -4.10 -6.99 14.03
C GLN A 153 -5.24 -6.69 15.01
N ARG A 154 -5.97 -7.72 15.46
CA ARG A 154 -7.09 -7.56 16.39
C ARG A 154 -6.63 -7.11 17.79
N VAL A 155 -5.58 -7.72 18.33
CA VAL A 155 -5.05 -7.37 19.66
C VAL A 155 -4.57 -5.92 19.69
N LEU A 156 -3.91 -5.46 18.62
CA LEU A 156 -3.47 -4.08 18.50
C LEU A 156 -4.65 -3.12 18.39
N THR A 157 -5.64 -3.41 17.54
CA THR A 157 -6.65 -2.41 17.13
C THR A 157 -7.94 -2.41 17.93
N ASP A 158 -8.34 -3.53 18.56
CA ASP A 158 -9.61 -3.63 19.27
C ASP A 158 -9.64 -2.66 20.46
N THR A 159 -10.70 -1.85 20.55
CA THR A 159 -10.94 -0.89 21.63
C THR A 159 -10.99 -1.51 23.03
N ARG A 160 -11.24 -2.82 23.13
CA ARG A 160 -11.21 -3.59 24.40
C ARG A 160 -9.87 -4.27 24.65
N ALA A 161 -8.99 -4.32 23.66
CA ALA A 161 -7.63 -4.86 23.76
C ALA A 161 -6.63 -3.71 23.98
N LEU A 162 -5.59 -3.57 23.14
CA LEU A 162 -4.58 -2.52 23.29
C LEU A 162 -5.02 -1.15 22.76
N ASN A 163 -6.05 -1.09 21.90
CA ASN A 163 -6.60 0.15 21.35
C ASN A 163 -5.54 1.09 20.72
N LEU A 164 -4.60 0.48 19.99
CA LEU A 164 -3.49 1.11 19.26
C LEU A 164 -3.82 1.36 17.78
N GLY A 165 -5.11 1.44 17.42
CA GLY A 165 -5.51 1.63 16.02
C GLY A 165 -4.92 2.89 15.39
N ALA A 166 -4.88 4.01 16.13
CA ALA A 166 -4.29 5.26 15.61
C ALA A 166 -2.78 5.14 15.39
N GLU A 167 -2.07 4.57 16.36
CA GLU A 167 -0.63 4.31 16.32
C GLU A 167 -0.27 3.38 15.15
N LEU A 168 -1.07 2.34 14.94
CA LEU A 168 -0.88 1.39 13.85
C LEU A 168 -1.09 2.01 12.46
N LEU A 169 -2.08 2.90 12.32
CA LEU A 169 -2.28 3.66 11.08
C LEU A 169 -1.10 4.60 10.83
N LYS A 170 -0.75 5.44 11.81
CA LYS A 170 0.39 6.36 11.68
C LYS A 170 1.67 5.63 11.32
N TYR A 171 1.94 4.48 11.93
CA TYR A 171 3.12 3.67 11.59
C TYR A 171 3.11 3.25 10.12
N SER A 172 1.99 2.73 9.64
CA SER A 172 1.82 2.30 8.25
C SER A 172 1.85 3.45 7.26
N GLU A 173 1.29 4.60 7.63
CA GLU A 173 1.35 5.84 6.85
C GLU A 173 2.76 6.38 6.77
N VAL A 174 3.57 6.30 7.84
CA VAL A 174 5.01 6.65 7.77
C VAL A 174 5.74 5.74 6.79
N ARG A 175 5.48 4.42 6.81
CA ARG A 175 6.09 3.46 5.85
C ARG A 175 5.73 3.80 4.40
N ALA A 176 4.49 4.17 4.13
CA ALA A 176 4.03 4.64 2.82
C ALA A 176 4.72 5.97 2.43
N LEU A 177 4.73 6.93 3.36
CA LEU A 177 5.25 8.28 3.15
C LEU A 177 6.74 8.28 2.84
N VAL A 178 7.57 7.51 3.57
CA VAL A 178 9.02 7.42 3.29
C VAL A 178 9.32 6.69 1.98
N GLY A 179 8.35 5.93 1.45
CA GLY A 179 8.34 5.36 0.10
C GLY A 179 7.83 6.31 -0.98
N GLY A 180 7.51 7.57 -0.65
CA GLY A 180 7.04 8.57 -1.61
C GLY A 180 5.54 8.55 -1.90
N GLU A 181 4.76 7.76 -1.16
CA GLU A 181 3.30 7.75 -1.28
C GLU A 181 2.70 8.98 -0.59
N THR A 182 1.74 9.64 -1.26
CA THR A 182 1.00 10.78 -0.70
C THR A 182 -0.47 10.46 -0.47
N ALA A 183 -0.94 9.32 -0.99
CA ALA A 183 -2.30 8.83 -0.78
C ALA A 183 -2.35 7.30 -0.79
N ILE A 184 -3.10 6.73 0.15
CA ILE A 184 -3.32 5.29 0.27
C ILE A 184 -4.80 4.96 0.41
N GLN A 185 -5.15 3.73 0.00
CA GLN A 185 -6.48 3.15 0.18
C GLN A 185 -6.54 2.21 1.39
N GLY A 186 -7.74 2.02 1.93
CA GLY A 186 -8.03 0.97 2.90
C GLY A 186 -7.81 1.36 4.35
N SER A 187 -7.49 2.63 4.61
CA SER A 187 -7.48 3.21 5.95
C SER A 187 -8.91 3.36 6.47
N PRO A 188 -9.29 2.74 7.59
CA PRO A 188 -10.54 3.05 8.26
C PRO A 188 -10.48 4.46 8.85
N ALA A 189 -11.63 5.14 8.87
CA ALA A 189 -11.73 6.47 9.47
C ALA A 189 -11.27 6.45 10.94
N ASN A 190 -10.30 7.30 11.24
CA ASN A 190 -9.76 7.49 12.57
C ASN A 190 -9.33 8.95 12.75
N PRO A 191 -10.01 9.76 13.59
CA PRO A 191 -9.71 11.18 13.74
C PRO A 191 -8.32 11.47 14.34
N ALA A 192 -7.61 10.45 14.82
CA ALA A 192 -6.24 10.56 15.31
C ALA A 192 -5.18 10.30 14.23
N ALA A 193 -5.57 9.86 13.01
CA ALA A 193 -4.66 9.54 11.90
C ALA A 193 -5.10 10.17 10.57
N ASP A 194 -6.40 10.31 10.32
CA ASP A 194 -6.96 10.79 9.05
C ASP A 194 -6.35 12.13 8.60
N ASN A 195 -5.78 12.15 7.39
CA ASN A 195 -5.23 13.33 6.72
C ASN A 195 -4.16 14.08 7.55
N ILE A 196 -3.38 13.33 8.33
CA ILE A 196 -2.19 13.83 9.05
C ILE A 196 -0.93 13.64 8.23
N LEU A 197 -0.69 12.41 7.77
CA LEU A 197 0.50 12.03 7.02
C LEU A 197 0.18 11.90 5.53
N VAL A 198 -0.27 10.72 5.10
CA VAL A 198 -0.75 10.50 3.73
C VAL A 198 -2.26 10.65 3.69
N ARG A 199 -2.79 10.95 2.51
CA ARG A 199 -4.23 11.04 2.29
C ARG A 199 -4.87 9.66 2.37
N ASN A 200 -6.06 9.62 2.94
CA ASN A 200 -6.96 8.48 2.81
C ASN A 200 -7.88 8.71 1.60
N VAL A 201 -7.83 7.83 0.60
CA VAL A 201 -8.67 8.00 -0.60
C VAL A 201 -10.16 7.90 -0.28
N GLU A 202 -10.54 7.12 0.73
CA GLU A 202 -11.94 6.98 1.14
C GLU A 202 -12.44 8.08 2.09
N ASN A 203 -11.58 8.95 2.64
CA ASN A 203 -12.01 9.83 3.73
C ASN A 203 -11.51 11.29 3.62
N GLY A 204 -12.42 12.18 3.22
CA GLY A 204 -12.29 13.63 3.42
C GLY A 204 -11.28 14.35 2.52
N SER A 205 -10.68 13.67 1.54
CA SER A 205 -9.71 14.26 0.62
C SER A 205 -10.37 15.27 -0.34
N PHE A 206 -9.74 16.45 -0.49
CA PHE A 206 -10.22 17.55 -1.34
C PHE A 206 -11.66 18.03 -1.02
N GLY A 207 -12.08 17.89 0.24
CA GLY A 207 -13.42 18.30 0.68
C GLY A 207 -14.55 17.43 0.12
N ARG A 208 -14.23 16.22 -0.36
CA ARG A 208 -15.19 15.25 -0.88
C ARG A 208 -14.99 13.87 -0.26
N ASP A 209 -16.08 13.15 -0.13
CA ASP A 209 -16.13 11.74 0.23
C ASP A 209 -17.04 11.06 -0.80
N ARG A 210 -16.43 10.55 -1.86
CA ARG A 210 -17.11 9.95 -3.03
C ARG A 210 -16.49 8.62 -3.42
N ILE A 211 -15.72 8.01 -2.52
CA ILE A 211 -15.00 6.76 -2.78
C ILE A 211 -15.49 5.75 -1.76
N ASP A 212 -16.08 4.64 -2.22
CA ASP A 212 -16.49 3.54 -1.34
C ASP A 212 -15.50 2.39 -1.51
N GLY A 213 -14.83 1.99 -0.42
CA GLY A 213 -13.94 0.84 -0.38
C GLY A 213 -14.63 -0.31 0.35
N ARG A 214 -14.66 -1.51 -0.25
CA ARG A 214 -15.33 -2.68 0.35
C ARG A 214 -14.52 -3.97 0.20
N VAL A 215 -14.36 -4.69 1.32
CA VAL A 215 -13.81 -6.06 1.38
C VAL A 215 -14.85 -7.16 1.75
N PRO A 216 -16.14 -7.14 1.30
CA PRO A 216 -17.02 -8.28 1.47
C PRO A 216 -16.87 -9.27 0.30
N SER A 217 -17.04 -10.55 0.58
CA SER A 217 -17.34 -11.56 -0.44
C SER A 217 -18.61 -11.12 -1.17
N ILE A 218 -18.51 -10.83 -2.46
CA ILE A 218 -19.66 -10.31 -3.22
C ILE A 218 -20.63 -11.42 -3.64
N ASP A 219 -20.24 -12.67 -3.48
CA ASP A 219 -21.01 -13.87 -3.78
C ASP A 219 -21.92 -14.32 -2.61
N ASN A 220 -21.91 -13.59 -1.48
CA ASN A 220 -22.77 -13.90 -0.35
C ASN A 220 -24.20 -13.34 -0.51
N GLN A 221 -25.18 -14.02 0.10
CA GLN A 221 -26.60 -13.67 -0.02
C GLN A 221 -26.94 -12.27 0.52
N GLY A 222 -26.18 -11.78 1.52
CA GLY A 222 -26.37 -10.45 2.12
C GLY A 222 -26.03 -9.33 1.13
N PHE A 223 -24.94 -9.50 0.38
CA PHE A 223 -24.56 -8.63 -0.72
C PHE A 223 -25.67 -8.65 -1.78
N ILE A 224 -25.95 -9.82 -2.37
CA ILE A 224 -26.90 -9.99 -3.48
C ILE A 224 -28.27 -9.34 -3.20
N ASN A 225 -28.79 -9.47 -1.97
CA ASN A 225 -30.15 -9.04 -1.66
C ASN A 225 -30.31 -7.53 -1.41
N SER A 226 -29.26 -6.82 -0.97
CA SER A 226 -29.47 -5.50 -0.34
C SER A 226 -28.45 -4.43 -0.73
N LEU A 227 -27.19 -4.79 -0.96
CA LEU A 227 -26.11 -3.82 -1.14
C LEU A 227 -26.07 -3.19 -2.55
N PRO A 228 -26.22 -3.95 -3.66
CA PRO A 228 -26.15 -3.41 -5.01
C PRO A 228 -27.14 -2.28 -5.25
N ASN A 229 -28.37 -2.40 -4.73
CA ASN A 229 -29.40 -1.37 -4.92
C ASN A 229 -29.04 -0.05 -4.23
N GLY A 230 -28.40 -0.08 -3.05
CA GLY A 230 -27.93 1.12 -2.37
C GLY A 230 -26.77 1.77 -3.11
N LEU A 231 -25.77 0.96 -3.44
CA LEU A 231 -24.56 1.39 -4.13
C LEU A 231 -24.86 1.96 -5.52
N LEU A 232 -25.69 1.29 -6.33
CA LEU A 232 -26.11 1.80 -7.63
C LEU A 232 -26.83 3.14 -7.54
N ARG A 233 -27.63 3.37 -6.48
CA ARG A 233 -28.25 4.69 -6.27
C ARG A 233 -27.21 5.76 -5.95
N GLN A 234 -26.20 5.42 -5.14
CA GLN A 234 -25.09 6.32 -4.81
C GLN A 234 -24.18 6.60 -6.02
N MET A 235 -23.95 5.61 -6.88
CA MET A 235 -23.23 5.82 -8.14
C MET A 235 -24.03 6.70 -9.11
N ARG A 236 -25.33 6.43 -9.25
CA ARG A 236 -26.23 7.19 -10.14
C ARG A 236 -26.37 8.67 -9.77
N ASN A 237 -26.38 8.98 -8.48
CA ASN A 237 -26.50 10.35 -7.98
C ASN A 237 -25.15 11.04 -7.73
N GLY A 238 -24.03 10.35 -7.95
CA GLY A 238 -22.68 10.89 -7.78
C GLY A 238 -22.18 10.97 -6.33
N SER A 239 -22.86 10.33 -5.37
CA SER A 239 -22.32 10.16 -4.01
C SER A 239 -21.19 9.13 -3.95
N VAL A 240 -21.08 8.24 -4.94
CA VAL A 240 -19.93 7.35 -5.14
C VAL A 240 -19.46 7.48 -6.59
N GLU A 241 -18.23 7.92 -6.78
CA GLU A 241 -17.56 8.12 -8.07
C GLU A 241 -16.53 7.04 -8.37
N ALA A 242 -16.01 6.39 -7.33
CA ALA A 242 -15.20 5.19 -7.43
C ALA A 242 -15.59 4.19 -6.34
N TRP A 243 -15.79 2.93 -6.72
CA TRP A 243 -16.05 1.82 -5.83
C TRP A 243 -14.94 0.79 -6.00
N LEU A 244 -14.07 0.71 -4.99
CA LEU A 244 -12.96 -0.21 -4.97
C LEU A 244 -13.39 -1.53 -4.32
N VAL A 245 -13.21 -2.62 -5.07
CA VAL A 245 -13.68 -3.94 -4.67
C VAL A 245 -12.66 -5.03 -5.03
N HIS A 246 -12.34 -5.87 -4.06
CA HIS A 246 -11.60 -7.11 -4.32
C HIS A 246 -12.47 -8.05 -5.13
N LEU A 247 -12.03 -8.35 -6.35
CA LEU A 247 -12.84 -9.10 -7.31
C LEU A 247 -11.97 -10.02 -8.16
N ALA A 248 -12.46 -11.23 -8.38
CA ALA A 248 -11.77 -12.27 -9.12
C ALA A 248 -10.35 -12.50 -8.57
N GLU A 249 -10.20 -12.41 -7.24
CA GLU A 249 -8.94 -12.64 -6.56
C GLU A 249 -8.68 -14.14 -6.43
N GLY A 250 -7.74 -14.63 -7.22
CA GLY A 250 -7.46 -16.06 -7.42
C GLY A 250 -6.97 -16.34 -8.83
N VAL A 251 -6.81 -17.62 -9.17
CA VAL A 251 -6.32 -18.02 -10.50
C VAL A 251 -7.45 -18.00 -11.54
N ARG A 252 -7.07 -17.87 -12.82
CA ARG A 252 -7.97 -18.03 -13.98
C ARG A 252 -8.56 -19.43 -14.02
N ASP A 253 -9.68 -19.60 -14.74
CA ASP A 253 -10.36 -20.90 -14.78
C ASP A 253 -9.52 -21.99 -15.44
N SER A 254 -8.66 -21.62 -16.41
CA SER A 254 -7.70 -22.51 -17.05
C SER A 254 -6.56 -22.96 -16.14
N ASP A 255 -6.26 -22.16 -15.11
CA ASP A 255 -5.09 -22.32 -14.24
C ASP A 255 -5.45 -23.00 -12.90
N ARG A 256 -6.74 -23.31 -12.70
CA ARG A 256 -7.23 -24.05 -11.53
C ARG A 256 -6.68 -25.47 -11.51
N LEU A 257 -6.17 -25.92 -10.36
CA LEU A 257 -5.69 -27.29 -10.19
C LEU A 257 -6.85 -28.23 -9.78
N PRO A 258 -6.69 -29.55 -9.98
CA PRO A 258 -7.66 -30.53 -9.49
C PRO A 258 -7.97 -30.34 -8.00
N GLY A 259 -9.26 -30.20 -7.67
CA GLY A 259 -9.73 -29.94 -6.31
C GLY A 259 -10.15 -28.50 -6.02
N ASP A 260 -9.91 -27.56 -6.95
CA ASP A 260 -10.50 -26.22 -6.85
C ASP A 260 -12.00 -26.25 -7.16
N THR A 261 -12.80 -25.94 -6.16
CA THR A 261 -14.27 -25.97 -6.26
C THR A 261 -14.87 -24.61 -6.61
N PHE A 262 -14.13 -23.52 -6.40
CA PHE A 262 -14.56 -22.16 -6.68
C PHE A 262 -13.85 -21.58 -7.90
N SER A 263 -14.57 -20.75 -8.66
CA SER A 263 -14.04 -19.99 -9.79
C SER A 263 -14.12 -18.51 -9.43
N SER A 264 -12.97 -17.86 -9.29
CA SER A 264 -12.89 -16.43 -8.95
C SER A 264 -13.60 -15.56 -10.00
N ARG A 265 -13.58 -15.97 -11.28
CA ARG A 265 -14.30 -15.31 -12.39
C ARG A 265 -15.82 -15.22 -12.16
N ARG A 266 -16.42 -16.07 -11.32
CA ARG A 266 -17.86 -15.99 -10.99
C ARG A 266 -18.26 -14.66 -10.36
N GLU A 267 -17.36 -14.05 -9.60
CA GLU A 267 -17.58 -12.75 -8.96
C GLU A 267 -17.80 -11.65 -10.02
N PHE A 268 -16.98 -11.62 -11.06
CA PHE A 268 -17.13 -10.68 -12.18
C PHE A 268 -18.45 -10.89 -12.94
N ASN A 269 -18.80 -12.16 -13.20
CA ASN A 269 -20.07 -12.48 -13.85
C ASN A 269 -21.29 -12.02 -13.02
N LEU A 270 -21.25 -12.21 -11.70
CA LEU A 270 -22.28 -11.75 -10.79
C LEU A 270 -22.40 -10.23 -10.81
N LEU A 271 -21.28 -9.52 -10.62
CA LEU A 271 -21.20 -8.05 -10.63
C LEU A 271 -21.80 -7.47 -11.92
N ARG A 272 -21.50 -8.06 -13.08
CA ARG A 272 -22.11 -7.68 -14.36
C ARG A 272 -23.61 -7.93 -14.38
N SER A 273 -24.07 -9.10 -13.94
CA SER A 273 -25.50 -9.47 -13.97
C SER A 273 -26.40 -8.55 -13.14
N ILE A 274 -25.84 -7.91 -12.11
CA ILE A 274 -26.54 -6.97 -11.23
C ILE A 274 -26.29 -5.50 -11.58
N GLY A 275 -25.62 -5.23 -12.71
CA GLY A 275 -25.42 -3.87 -13.24
C GLY A 275 -24.34 -3.04 -12.55
N LEU A 276 -23.50 -3.66 -11.73
CA LEU A 276 -22.40 -2.99 -11.02
C LEU A 276 -21.12 -2.87 -11.85
N LEU A 277 -21.10 -3.32 -13.12
CA LEU A 277 -19.99 -3.09 -14.05
C LEU A 277 -20.25 -1.78 -14.80
N ASN A 278 -19.62 -0.70 -14.36
CA ASN A 278 -19.79 0.64 -14.88
C ASN A 278 -18.50 1.46 -14.65
N ASP A 279 -18.51 2.73 -15.02
CA ASP A 279 -17.35 3.62 -14.92
C ASP A 279 -16.96 4.04 -13.48
N ALA A 280 -17.77 3.72 -12.47
CA ALA A 280 -17.39 3.86 -11.07
C ALA A 280 -16.72 2.58 -10.53
N THR A 281 -16.73 1.46 -11.26
CA THR A 281 -16.19 0.19 -10.78
C THR A 281 -14.67 0.16 -10.88
N VAL A 282 -14.01 -0.11 -9.75
CA VAL A 282 -12.56 -0.28 -9.67
C VAL A 282 -12.27 -1.68 -9.10
N ILE A 283 -11.78 -2.56 -9.96
CA ILE A 283 -11.50 -3.96 -9.62
C ILE A 283 -10.09 -4.05 -9.03
N ILE A 284 -9.99 -4.48 -7.78
CA ILE A 284 -8.72 -4.80 -7.13
C ILE A 284 -8.36 -6.27 -7.42
N HIS A 285 -7.08 -6.50 -7.70
CA HIS A 285 -6.49 -7.75 -8.18
C HIS A 285 -6.93 -8.12 -9.59
N GLY A 286 -8.16 -8.61 -9.78
CA GLY A 286 -8.64 -9.08 -11.09
C GLY A 286 -7.86 -10.27 -11.65
N THR A 287 -7.13 -11.00 -10.83
CA THR A 287 -6.18 -12.06 -11.22
C THR A 287 -6.82 -13.19 -12.00
N GLY A 288 -8.04 -13.58 -11.62
CA GLY A 288 -8.83 -14.64 -12.22
C GLY A 288 -9.71 -14.18 -13.38
N LEU A 289 -9.59 -12.93 -13.84
CA LEU A 289 -10.23 -12.47 -15.06
C LEU A 289 -9.55 -13.06 -16.28
N GLU A 290 -10.34 -13.39 -17.29
CA GLU A 290 -9.85 -13.85 -18.59
C GLU A 290 -9.67 -12.67 -19.56
N PRO A 291 -8.84 -12.79 -20.62
CA PRO A 291 -8.63 -11.73 -21.59
C PRO A 291 -9.93 -11.11 -22.15
N GLU A 292 -10.97 -11.91 -22.39
CA GLU A 292 -12.26 -11.41 -22.88
C GLU A 292 -13.05 -10.57 -21.87
N ASP A 293 -12.78 -10.71 -20.56
CA ASP A 293 -13.45 -9.93 -19.52
C ASP A 293 -12.99 -8.46 -19.55
N PHE A 294 -11.71 -8.21 -19.85
CA PHE A 294 -11.17 -6.85 -19.98
C PHE A 294 -11.82 -6.07 -21.13
N SER A 295 -12.21 -6.77 -22.21
CA SER A 295 -12.95 -6.16 -23.34
C SER A 295 -14.35 -5.67 -22.95
N LEU A 296 -14.87 -6.09 -21.79
CA LEU A 296 -16.13 -5.60 -21.23
C LEU A 296 -15.93 -4.46 -20.23
N MET A 297 -14.73 -4.33 -19.66
CA MET A 297 -14.42 -3.31 -18.66
C MET A 297 -14.25 -1.93 -19.30
N ALA A 298 -13.41 -1.81 -20.33
CA ALA A 298 -13.13 -0.53 -20.97
C ALA A 298 -14.37 0.20 -21.53
N PRO A 299 -15.34 -0.47 -22.20
CA PRO A 299 -16.56 0.18 -22.66
C PRO A 299 -17.69 0.20 -21.61
N ALA A 300 -17.42 -0.11 -20.34
CA ALA A 300 -18.46 -0.13 -19.31
C ALA A 300 -19.16 1.25 -19.21
N PRO A 301 -20.50 1.28 -19.08
CA PRO A 301 -21.26 2.52 -19.22
C PRO A 301 -21.05 3.47 -18.04
N ALA A 302 -21.38 4.74 -18.25
CA ALA A 302 -21.49 5.70 -17.16
C ALA A 302 -22.54 5.27 -16.14
N ALA A 303 -22.19 5.25 -14.85
CA ALA A 303 -23.10 4.93 -13.77
C ALA A 303 -24.07 6.08 -13.47
N ARG A 304 -23.60 7.32 -13.68
CA ARG A 304 -24.35 8.54 -13.37
C ARG A 304 -25.57 8.72 -14.27
N GLN A 305 -26.69 9.10 -13.66
CA GLN A 305 -27.95 9.30 -14.38
C GLN A 305 -27.95 10.56 -15.26
N ASP A 306 -27.15 11.56 -14.92
CA ASP A 306 -26.97 12.78 -15.70
C ASP A 306 -25.98 12.63 -16.86
N GLY A 307 -25.42 11.43 -17.06
CA GLY A 307 -24.47 11.14 -18.14
C GLY A 307 -23.05 11.64 -17.88
N ALA A 308 -22.74 12.22 -16.72
CA ALA A 308 -21.41 12.74 -16.38
C ALA A 308 -20.39 11.64 -16.01
N GLY A 309 -20.24 10.64 -16.88
CA GLY A 309 -19.19 9.62 -16.72
C GLY A 309 -17.79 10.16 -16.97
N ASP A 310 -16.77 9.41 -16.58
CA ASP A 310 -15.36 9.77 -16.86
C ASP A 310 -14.84 9.25 -18.22
N GLY A 311 -15.65 8.46 -18.93
CA GLY A 311 -15.33 7.92 -20.24
C GLY A 311 -14.26 6.81 -20.24
N ARG A 312 -13.91 6.25 -19.08
CA ARG A 312 -12.85 5.23 -18.94
C ARG A 312 -13.36 3.82 -18.68
N GLY A 313 -14.67 3.67 -18.49
CA GLY A 313 -15.28 2.41 -18.09
C GLY A 313 -14.74 1.92 -16.74
N ALA A 314 -14.84 0.62 -16.50
CA ALA A 314 -14.33 0.00 -15.28
C ALA A 314 -12.79 -0.06 -15.32
N LYS A 315 -12.15 0.11 -14.15
CA LYS A 315 -10.69 0.17 -14.01
C LYS A 315 -10.16 -1.02 -13.21
N LEU A 316 -8.84 -1.17 -13.23
CA LEU A 316 -8.11 -2.25 -12.56
C LEU A 316 -7.04 -1.68 -11.62
N VAL A 317 -6.96 -2.20 -10.41
CA VAL A 317 -5.84 -2.01 -9.48
C VAL A 317 -5.11 -3.35 -9.35
N TRP A 318 -3.84 -3.37 -9.75
CA TRP A 318 -3.00 -4.55 -9.83
C TRP A 318 -2.01 -4.60 -8.67
N SER A 319 -1.94 -5.75 -7.99
CA SER A 319 -1.05 -5.98 -6.84
C SER A 319 -0.20 -7.22 -7.08
N PRO A 320 0.81 -7.13 -7.96
CA PRO A 320 1.55 -8.29 -8.43
C PRO A 320 2.20 -9.11 -7.33
N LEU A 321 2.78 -8.50 -6.30
CA LEU A 321 3.47 -9.27 -5.26
C LEU A 321 2.51 -10.15 -4.48
N SER A 322 1.40 -9.58 -4.00
CA SER A 322 0.30 -10.33 -3.36
C SER A 322 -0.23 -11.42 -4.27
N ASN A 323 -0.45 -11.13 -5.55
CA ASN A 323 -0.94 -12.14 -6.47
C ASN A 323 0.04 -13.31 -6.67
N LEU A 324 1.32 -13.00 -6.87
CA LEU A 324 2.36 -14.02 -7.05
C LEU A 324 2.55 -14.84 -5.78
N LEU A 325 2.54 -14.21 -4.61
CA LEU A 325 2.68 -14.88 -3.32
C LEU A 325 1.44 -15.72 -2.96
N LEU A 326 0.22 -15.26 -3.21
CA LEU A 326 -0.95 -16.05 -2.81
C LEU A 326 -1.33 -17.11 -3.85
N TYR A 327 -1.11 -16.84 -5.14
CA TYR A 327 -1.69 -17.61 -6.24
C TYR A 327 -0.66 -18.17 -7.23
N GLY A 328 0.62 -17.80 -7.12
CA GLY A 328 1.67 -18.19 -8.08
C GLY A 328 1.49 -17.63 -9.49
N LYS A 329 0.44 -16.82 -9.70
CA LYS A 329 0.04 -16.20 -10.97
C LYS A 329 -0.43 -14.79 -10.68
N THR A 330 -0.30 -13.91 -11.68
CA THR A 330 -0.74 -12.52 -11.58
C THR A 330 -1.68 -12.14 -12.72
N THR A 331 -2.31 -10.98 -12.59
CA THR A 331 -3.30 -10.46 -13.54
C THR A 331 -2.71 -10.30 -14.93
N ALA A 332 -3.49 -10.64 -15.96
CA ALA A 332 -3.07 -10.54 -17.36
C ALA A 332 -3.06 -9.08 -17.84
N VAL A 333 -2.14 -8.27 -17.31
CA VAL A 333 -2.12 -6.81 -17.48
C VAL A 333 -1.93 -6.38 -18.93
N TYR A 334 -1.15 -7.10 -19.74
CA TYR A 334 -1.05 -6.79 -21.16
C TYR A 334 -2.37 -6.94 -21.91
N ASP A 335 -3.23 -7.89 -21.51
CA ASP A 335 -4.57 -8.04 -22.07
C ASP A 335 -5.51 -6.90 -21.62
N ALA A 336 -5.42 -6.49 -20.35
CA ALA A 336 -6.15 -5.33 -19.83
C ALA A 336 -5.77 -4.03 -20.58
N LEU A 337 -4.48 -3.77 -20.73
CA LEU A 337 -3.95 -2.61 -21.45
C LEU A 337 -4.35 -2.63 -22.93
N ALA A 338 -4.24 -3.78 -23.61
CA ALA A 338 -4.66 -3.92 -25.00
C ALA A 338 -6.16 -3.68 -25.20
N ALA A 339 -6.99 -3.99 -24.19
CA ALA A 339 -8.42 -3.69 -24.18
C ALA A 339 -8.74 -2.21 -23.85
N GLY A 340 -7.74 -1.40 -23.47
CA GLY A 340 -7.92 0.01 -23.10
C GLY A 340 -8.35 0.24 -21.64
N VAL A 341 -8.21 -0.77 -20.77
CA VAL A 341 -8.51 -0.63 -19.34
C VAL A 341 -7.47 0.26 -18.68
N THR A 342 -7.92 1.23 -17.85
CA THR A 342 -7.01 2.00 -17.01
C THR A 342 -6.50 1.12 -15.88
N VAL A 343 -5.18 0.97 -15.77
CA VAL A 343 -4.51 0.13 -14.76
C VAL A 343 -3.73 1.01 -13.79
N SER A 344 -3.94 0.78 -12.51
CA SER A 344 -3.18 1.37 -11.39
C SER A 344 -2.47 0.26 -10.60
N LEU A 345 -1.45 0.59 -9.83
CA LEU A 345 -0.82 -0.33 -8.88
C LEU A 345 -1.38 -0.14 -7.46
N GLY A 346 -1.28 -1.19 -6.67
CA GLY A 346 -1.43 -1.12 -5.21
C GLY A 346 -0.66 -2.22 -4.52
N THR A 347 -0.25 -1.98 -3.28
CA THR A 347 0.63 -2.88 -2.51
C THR A 347 -0.11 -4.00 -1.79
N ASP A 348 -1.44 -3.92 -1.68
CA ASP A 348 -2.30 -4.80 -0.89
C ASP A 348 -2.02 -4.72 0.61
N TRP A 349 -1.09 -5.52 1.13
CA TRP A 349 -0.80 -5.56 2.57
C TRP A 349 0.54 -6.21 2.83
N SER A 350 1.28 -5.73 3.82
CA SER A 350 2.61 -6.26 4.15
C SER A 350 2.68 -7.78 4.39
N PRO A 351 1.63 -8.48 4.86
CA PRO A 351 1.64 -9.94 4.95
C PRO A 351 1.82 -10.68 3.61
N SER A 352 1.45 -10.13 2.47
CA SER A 352 1.68 -10.82 1.18
C SER A 352 2.05 -9.91 0.02
N GLY A 353 2.09 -8.60 0.22
CA GLY A 353 2.42 -7.59 -0.78
C GLY A 353 3.59 -6.71 -0.32
N SER A 354 3.83 -5.64 -1.06
CA SER A 354 4.99 -4.78 -0.80
C SER A 354 4.76 -3.88 0.41
N HIS A 355 5.85 -3.40 0.99
CA HIS A 355 5.81 -2.41 2.07
C HIS A 355 5.49 -1.00 1.56
N ASN A 356 5.77 -0.69 0.28
CA ASN A 356 5.37 0.52 -0.43
C ASN A 356 5.41 0.33 -1.97
N LEU A 357 4.99 1.35 -2.71
CA LEU A 357 4.93 1.36 -4.17
C LEU A 357 6.30 1.34 -4.87
N LEU A 358 7.39 1.80 -4.23
CA LEU A 358 8.73 1.68 -4.82
C LEU A 358 9.15 0.21 -4.93
N ALA A 359 8.78 -0.63 -3.96
CA ALA A 359 8.98 -2.07 -4.05
C ALA A 359 8.00 -2.72 -5.05
N GLU A 360 6.71 -2.34 -5.03
CA GLU A 360 5.71 -2.91 -5.95
C GLU A 360 6.02 -2.60 -7.42
N LEU A 361 6.56 -1.41 -7.72
CA LEU A 361 7.04 -1.02 -9.06
C LEU A 361 8.09 -2.00 -9.58
N LYS A 362 9.05 -2.42 -8.74
CA LYS A 362 10.08 -3.39 -9.13
C LYS A 362 9.46 -4.75 -9.43
N VAL A 363 8.50 -5.19 -8.61
CA VAL A 363 7.78 -6.45 -8.82
C VAL A 363 6.99 -6.40 -10.14
N ALA A 364 6.25 -5.32 -10.39
CA ALA A 364 5.50 -5.09 -11.62
C ALA A 364 6.42 -5.09 -12.85
N ASP A 365 7.54 -4.39 -12.77
CA ASP A 365 8.57 -4.31 -13.80
C ASP A 365 9.21 -5.69 -14.11
N ILE A 366 9.36 -6.55 -13.10
CA ILE A 366 9.81 -7.93 -13.30
C ILE A 366 8.73 -8.75 -13.99
N ALA A 367 7.51 -8.75 -13.45
CA ALA A 367 6.39 -9.52 -13.99
C ALA A 367 6.10 -9.18 -15.46
N LEU A 368 6.14 -7.90 -15.85
CA LEU A 368 5.90 -7.43 -17.22
C LEU A 368 7.01 -7.82 -18.21
N ARG A 369 8.24 -8.07 -17.75
CA ARG A 369 9.37 -8.38 -18.63
C ARG A 369 9.74 -9.86 -18.63
N ASP A 370 9.41 -10.60 -17.57
CA ASP A 370 9.72 -12.01 -17.46
C ASP A 370 8.76 -12.86 -18.32
N PRO A 371 9.26 -13.63 -19.30
CA PRO A 371 8.43 -14.44 -20.17
C PRO A 371 7.66 -15.56 -19.44
N ARG A 372 8.07 -15.96 -18.24
CA ARG A 372 7.34 -16.94 -17.40
C ARG A 372 6.11 -16.35 -16.72
N HIS A 373 5.99 -15.02 -16.71
CA HIS A 373 4.86 -14.32 -16.10
C HIS A 373 4.04 -13.62 -17.17
N LEU A 374 4.40 -12.38 -17.54
CA LEU A 374 3.64 -11.60 -18.52
C LEU A 374 4.48 -11.22 -19.74
N GLY A 375 5.82 -11.33 -19.70
CA GLY A 375 6.72 -10.89 -20.77
C GLY A 375 6.41 -11.49 -22.15
N GLY A 376 5.91 -12.72 -22.20
CA GLY A 376 5.49 -13.37 -23.45
C GLY A 376 4.26 -12.72 -24.12
N HIS A 377 3.52 -11.89 -23.39
CA HIS A 377 2.32 -11.19 -23.86
C HIS A 377 2.60 -9.72 -24.20
N ARG A 378 3.86 -9.25 -24.09
CA ARG A 378 4.24 -7.85 -24.31
C ARG A 378 3.87 -7.31 -25.70
N SER A 379 3.86 -8.16 -26.72
CA SER A 379 3.50 -7.78 -28.10
C SER A 379 2.03 -7.39 -28.26
N ARG A 380 1.15 -7.69 -27.30
CA ARG A 380 -0.27 -7.29 -27.31
C ARG A 380 -0.46 -5.78 -27.23
N VAL A 381 0.53 -5.05 -26.71
CA VAL A 381 0.50 -3.59 -26.59
C VAL A 381 1.57 -3.02 -27.52
N ALA A 382 1.14 -2.47 -28.66
CA ALA A 382 2.02 -2.04 -29.75
C ALA A 382 3.14 -1.06 -29.31
N GLU A 383 2.79 -0.14 -28.41
CA GLU A 383 3.70 0.89 -27.90
C GLU A 383 4.92 0.29 -27.19
N VAL A 384 4.71 -0.75 -26.39
CA VAL A 384 5.77 -1.41 -25.60
C VAL A 384 6.29 -2.70 -26.22
N SER A 385 5.70 -3.18 -27.33
CA SER A 385 6.18 -4.37 -28.04
C SER A 385 7.66 -4.24 -28.42
N LEU A 386 8.42 -5.33 -28.30
CA LEU A 386 9.82 -5.41 -28.76
C LEU A 386 9.95 -6.05 -30.14
N GLU A 387 8.88 -6.62 -30.68
CA GLU A 387 8.91 -7.42 -31.90
C GLU A 387 9.35 -6.58 -33.11
N GLY A 388 10.42 -7.02 -33.78
CA GLY A 388 10.98 -6.34 -34.95
C GLY A 388 11.66 -4.99 -34.67
N LYS A 389 11.85 -4.59 -33.41
CA LYS A 389 12.51 -3.32 -33.05
C LYS A 389 13.99 -3.52 -32.73
N GLU A 390 14.82 -2.59 -33.21
CA GLU A 390 16.26 -2.55 -32.92
C GLU A 390 16.72 -1.14 -32.51
N GLY A 391 17.92 -1.02 -31.95
CA GLY A 391 18.57 0.26 -31.66
C GLY A 391 17.69 1.26 -30.90
N SER A 392 17.40 2.41 -31.52
CA SER A 392 16.59 3.47 -30.91
C SER A 392 15.13 3.10 -30.72
N GLU A 393 14.57 2.24 -31.57
CA GLU A 393 13.17 1.80 -31.46
C GLU A 393 13.00 0.86 -30.26
N LEU A 394 13.97 -0.03 -30.05
CA LEU A 394 14.04 -0.89 -28.87
C LEU A 394 14.10 -0.03 -27.61
N LYS A 395 15.00 0.96 -27.57
CA LYS A 395 15.13 1.91 -26.46
C LYS A 395 13.82 2.66 -26.17
N ALA A 396 13.13 3.12 -27.20
CA ALA A 396 11.85 3.82 -27.06
C ALA A 396 10.74 2.90 -26.51
N ALA A 397 10.71 1.63 -26.92
CA ALA A 397 9.76 0.65 -26.38
C ALA A 397 10.03 0.33 -24.91
N GLU A 398 11.29 0.34 -24.48
CA GLU A 398 11.67 0.18 -23.08
C GLU A 398 11.31 1.40 -22.23
N GLU A 399 11.59 2.59 -22.72
CA GLU A 399 11.19 3.84 -22.06
C GLU A 399 9.66 3.98 -21.98
N ALA A 400 8.93 3.48 -22.99
CA ALA A 400 7.48 3.45 -22.95
C ALA A 400 6.92 2.54 -21.85
N LEU A 401 7.56 1.38 -21.60
CA LEU A 401 7.16 0.50 -20.50
C LEU A 401 7.46 1.14 -19.14
N ASP A 402 8.62 1.77 -18.97
CA ASP A 402 8.96 2.48 -17.73
C ASP A 402 7.99 3.65 -17.48
N ARG A 403 7.66 4.44 -18.52
CA ARG A 403 6.66 5.51 -18.44
C ARG A 403 5.28 4.99 -18.03
N LEU A 404 4.86 3.85 -18.60
CA LEU A 404 3.60 3.21 -18.26
C LEU A 404 3.57 2.79 -16.79
N LEU A 405 4.62 2.16 -16.27
CA LEU A 405 4.75 1.80 -14.86
C LEU A 405 4.64 3.01 -13.93
N VAL A 406 5.33 4.11 -14.25
CA VAL A 406 5.24 5.36 -13.47
C VAL A 406 3.83 5.96 -13.55
N ALA A 407 3.14 5.86 -14.70
CA ALA A 407 1.75 6.29 -14.80
C ALA A 407 0.83 5.47 -13.89
N MET A 408 1.07 4.15 -13.72
CA MET A 408 0.29 3.29 -12.83
C MET A 408 0.34 3.67 -11.34
N VAL A 409 1.31 4.50 -10.93
CA VAL A 409 1.46 4.99 -9.54
C VAL A 409 1.25 6.51 -9.39
N THR A 410 0.99 7.24 -10.48
CA THR A 410 0.80 8.71 -10.46
C THR A 410 -0.51 9.12 -11.14
N SER A 411 -0.50 9.30 -12.46
CA SER A 411 -1.64 9.86 -13.20
C SER A 411 -2.79 8.87 -13.38
N ASN A 412 -2.51 7.57 -13.54
CA ASN A 412 -3.57 6.57 -13.66
C ASN A 412 -4.38 6.43 -12.36
N PRO A 413 -3.78 6.26 -11.17
CA PRO A 413 -4.59 6.16 -9.95
C PRO A 413 -5.40 7.42 -9.68
N ALA A 414 -4.86 8.62 -9.96
CA ALA A 414 -5.66 9.84 -9.93
C ALA A 414 -6.87 9.77 -10.88
N LYS A 415 -6.69 9.33 -12.14
CA LYS A 415 -7.78 9.12 -13.10
C LYS A 415 -8.76 8.02 -12.65
N THR A 416 -8.28 6.94 -12.05
CA THR A 416 -9.09 5.81 -11.56
C THR A 416 -10.14 6.27 -10.56
N VAL A 417 -9.74 7.16 -9.63
CA VAL A 417 -10.62 7.70 -8.59
C VAL A 417 -11.14 9.12 -8.85
N ARG A 418 -10.96 9.65 -10.07
CA ARG A 418 -11.42 10.99 -10.53
C ARG A 418 -10.83 12.16 -9.72
N TRP A 419 -9.55 12.03 -9.40
CA TRP A 419 -8.70 13.00 -8.71
C TRP A 419 -7.72 13.70 -9.65
N ASP A 420 -7.77 13.42 -10.94
CA ASP A 420 -6.86 13.95 -11.96
C ASP A 420 -6.95 15.47 -12.16
N SER A 421 -7.99 16.14 -11.65
CA SER A 421 -8.05 17.60 -11.56
C SER A 421 -7.27 18.17 -10.36
N GLU A 422 -6.97 17.36 -9.35
CA GLU A 422 -6.35 17.79 -8.09
C GLU A 422 -4.90 17.33 -7.97
N VAL A 423 -4.60 16.08 -8.35
CA VAL A 423 -3.29 15.42 -8.14
C VAL A 423 -2.97 14.44 -9.28
N GLY A 424 -1.84 13.73 -9.19
CA GLY A 424 -1.40 12.73 -10.16
C GLY A 424 -0.52 13.26 -11.30
N SER A 425 -0.39 14.59 -11.40
CA SER A 425 0.56 15.27 -12.29
C SER A 425 1.00 16.61 -11.67
N ILE A 426 2.16 17.11 -12.12
CA ILE A 426 2.73 18.40 -11.71
C ILE A 426 2.28 19.47 -12.71
N GLU A 427 1.18 20.15 -12.39
CA GLU A 427 0.60 21.22 -13.21
C GLU A 427 0.17 22.39 -12.33
N ALA A 428 0.22 23.61 -12.85
CA ALA A 428 -0.22 24.78 -12.12
C ALA A 428 -1.71 24.66 -11.72
N GLY A 429 -2.03 24.99 -10.47
CA GLY A 429 -3.39 24.90 -9.89
C GLY A 429 -3.70 23.56 -9.22
N LYS A 430 -2.90 22.52 -9.45
CA LYS A 430 -3.00 21.24 -8.75
C LYS A 430 -2.42 21.33 -7.34
N VAL A 431 -2.83 20.40 -6.49
CA VAL A 431 -2.32 20.28 -5.13
C VAL A 431 -0.89 19.76 -5.17
N ALA A 432 -0.04 20.31 -4.30
CA ALA A 432 1.38 19.98 -4.21
C ALA A 432 1.59 18.68 -3.40
N ASP A 433 1.07 17.58 -3.94
CA ASP A 433 1.44 16.22 -3.54
C ASP A 433 2.62 15.79 -4.42
N LEU A 434 3.83 15.80 -3.86
CA LEU A 434 5.08 15.68 -4.64
C LEU A 434 6.05 14.70 -3.98
N LEU A 435 6.77 13.98 -4.84
CA LEU A 435 7.88 13.12 -4.48
C LEU A 435 9.16 13.68 -5.11
N VAL A 436 10.20 13.85 -4.30
CA VAL A 436 11.54 14.17 -4.75
C VAL A 436 12.47 12.99 -4.49
N ILE A 437 13.18 12.56 -5.52
CA ILE A 437 14.23 11.53 -5.41
C ILE A 437 15.58 12.08 -5.89
N THR A 438 16.67 11.46 -5.44
CA THR A 438 17.93 11.49 -6.18
C THR A 438 17.97 10.34 -7.18
N ARG A 439 18.71 10.51 -8.28
CA ARG A 439 19.10 9.40 -9.14
C ARG A 439 19.77 8.31 -8.29
N PRO A 440 19.31 7.04 -8.37
CA PRO A 440 20.01 5.94 -7.72
C PRO A 440 21.48 5.84 -8.19
N PRO A 441 22.43 5.51 -7.30
CA PRO A 441 23.85 5.52 -7.63
C PRO A 441 24.27 4.35 -8.54
N HIS A 442 23.45 3.30 -8.60
CA HIS A 442 23.72 2.11 -9.41
C HIS A 442 23.36 2.33 -10.88
N GLN A 443 23.97 1.53 -11.77
CA GLN A 443 23.52 1.50 -13.16
C GLN A 443 22.08 1.01 -13.24
N PRO A 444 21.28 1.48 -14.22
CA PRO A 444 19.95 0.97 -14.42
C PRO A 444 19.94 -0.54 -14.49
N SER A 445 18.99 -1.13 -13.78
CA SER A 445 18.80 -2.57 -13.74
C SER A 445 18.68 -3.15 -15.15
N ARG A 446 19.20 -4.37 -15.35
CA ARG A 446 19.11 -5.13 -16.62
C ARG A 446 19.70 -4.40 -17.84
N GLY A 447 20.57 -3.41 -17.63
CA GLY A 447 21.15 -2.61 -18.73
C GLY A 447 20.13 -1.73 -19.45
N LEU A 448 19.03 -1.39 -18.78
CA LEU A 448 17.96 -0.58 -19.34
C LEU A 448 18.37 0.89 -19.57
N PRO A 449 17.63 1.63 -20.40
CA PRO A 449 17.87 3.05 -20.62
C PRO A 449 17.83 3.86 -19.32
N ALA A 450 18.87 4.64 -19.05
CA ALA A 450 18.89 5.61 -17.94
C ALA A 450 17.94 6.79 -18.23
N THR A 451 16.68 6.66 -17.84
CA THR A 451 15.63 7.67 -17.98
C THR A 451 15.12 8.09 -16.59
N PRO A 452 14.50 9.27 -16.43
CA PRO A 452 13.87 9.64 -15.17
C PRO A 452 12.86 8.59 -14.68
N TYR A 453 12.07 8.00 -15.58
CA TYR A 453 11.13 6.93 -15.22
C TYR A 453 11.85 5.70 -14.65
N ARG A 454 12.94 5.27 -15.31
CA ARG A 454 13.76 4.15 -14.85
C ARG A 454 14.36 4.42 -13.47
N HIS A 455 14.84 5.64 -13.22
CA HIS A 455 15.38 6.01 -11.92
C HIS A 455 14.32 5.94 -10.80
N LEU A 456 13.06 6.28 -11.07
CA LEU A 456 11.99 6.10 -10.07
C LEU A 456 11.69 4.62 -9.81
N ILE A 457 11.67 3.77 -10.85
CA ILE A 457 11.42 2.33 -10.67
C ILE A 457 12.58 1.66 -9.92
N ASP A 458 13.82 2.09 -10.16
CA ASP A 458 15.01 1.58 -9.45
C ASP A 458 15.17 2.18 -8.04
N ALA A 459 14.51 3.31 -7.73
CA ALA A 459 14.66 4.02 -6.46
C ALA A 459 14.18 3.19 -5.26
N THR A 460 14.78 3.48 -4.12
CA THR A 460 14.44 2.98 -2.79
C THR A 460 14.17 4.15 -1.85
N GLU A 461 13.76 3.87 -0.62
CA GLU A 461 13.60 4.88 0.45
C GLU A 461 14.90 5.64 0.71
N ARG A 462 16.06 5.03 0.44
CA ARG A 462 17.36 5.72 0.50
C ARG A 462 17.40 6.91 -0.45
N ASP A 463 16.82 6.77 -1.63
CA ASP A 463 16.86 7.75 -2.72
C ASP A 463 15.77 8.84 -2.57
N VAL A 464 14.75 8.62 -1.73
CA VAL A 464 13.69 9.60 -1.43
C VAL A 464 14.27 10.75 -0.62
N ARG A 465 14.29 11.96 -1.19
CA ARG A 465 14.85 13.16 -0.55
C ARG A 465 13.79 14.01 0.15
N LEU A 466 12.58 14.08 -0.40
CA LEU A 466 11.52 14.93 0.14
C LEU A 466 10.16 14.44 -0.37
N VAL A 467 9.17 14.43 0.51
CA VAL A 467 7.78 14.11 0.20
C VAL A 467 6.91 15.22 0.77
N LEU A 468 6.10 15.81 -0.11
CA LEU A 468 5.11 16.80 0.26
C LEU A 468 3.70 16.23 0.08
N VAL A 469 2.85 16.44 1.07
CA VAL A 469 1.42 16.15 1.00
C VAL A 469 0.67 17.43 1.31
N ASP A 470 -0.24 17.84 0.42
CA ASP A 470 -0.95 19.12 0.55
C ASP A 470 0.00 20.33 0.63
N GLY A 471 1.16 20.26 -0.04
CA GLY A 471 2.21 21.28 0.04
C GLY A 471 2.98 21.31 1.35
N GLU A 472 2.67 20.44 2.32
CA GLU A 472 3.41 20.30 3.57
C GLU A 472 4.55 19.28 3.41
N PRO A 473 5.82 19.64 3.67
CA PRO A 473 6.92 18.69 3.84
C PRO A 473 6.65 17.78 5.04
N LEU A 474 6.51 16.48 4.79
CA LEU A 474 6.19 15.51 5.86
C LEU A 474 7.25 14.43 6.04
N ALA A 475 8.07 14.13 5.03
CA ALA A 475 9.20 13.24 5.18
C ALA A 475 10.32 13.59 4.19
N GLY A 476 11.56 13.22 4.51
CA GLY A 476 12.69 13.42 3.62
C GLY A 476 14.05 13.31 4.30
N ASP A 477 15.09 13.75 3.60
CA ASP A 477 16.41 13.93 4.18
C ASP A 477 16.34 14.99 5.29
N ALA A 478 16.98 14.72 6.43
CA ALA A 478 16.90 15.56 7.62
C ALA A 478 17.30 17.03 7.36
N TYR A 479 18.29 17.29 6.50
CA TYR A 479 18.70 18.67 6.19
C TYR A 479 17.66 19.42 5.34
N LEU A 480 16.88 18.73 4.50
CA LEU A 480 15.79 19.35 3.75
C LEU A 480 14.61 19.64 4.67
N MET A 481 14.30 18.72 5.58
CA MET A 481 13.28 18.94 6.60
C MET A 481 13.65 20.11 7.52
N GLU A 482 14.90 20.22 7.96
CA GLU A 482 15.39 21.38 8.73
C GLU A 482 15.27 22.70 7.95
N ALA A 483 15.62 22.71 6.66
CA ALA A 483 15.53 23.91 5.83
C ALA A 483 14.09 24.39 5.60
N LEU A 484 13.13 23.46 5.53
CA LEU A 484 11.73 23.76 5.22
C LEU A 484 10.85 23.90 6.47
N LYS A 485 11.14 23.15 7.54
CA LYS A 485 10.37 23.05 8.79
C LYS A 485 11.32 22.97 10.00
N PRO A 486 12.10 24.03 10.29
CA PRO A 486 13.12 23.99 11.34
C PRO A 486 12.50 23.69 12.71
N GLY A 487 12.98 22.61 13.34
CA GLY A 487 12.51 22.14 14.65
C GLY A 487 11.14 21.44 14.68
N ASP A 488 10.51 21.20 13.53
CA ASP A 488 9.19 20.56 13.40
C ASP A 488 9.27 19.26 12.58
N TYR A 489 10.10 18.33 13.07
CA TYR A 489 10.29 16.97 12.56
C TYR A 489 11.00 16.10 13.60
N GLU A 490 10.99 14.79 13.36
CA GLU A 490 11.69 13.78 14.15
C GLU A 490 12.64 12.98 13.26
N ILE A 491 13.83 12.65 13.77
CA ILE A 491 14.77 11.76 13.07
C ILE A 491 14.32 10.31 13.23
N LEU A 492 14.20 9.61 12.11
CA LEU A 492 13.93 8.18 12.08
C LEU A 492 15.23 7.40 12.31
N THR A 493 15.11 6.19 12.87
CA THR A 493 16.25 5.27 12.92
C THR A 493 16.51 4.73 11.51
N THR A 494 17.64 5.11 10.93
CA THR A 494 18.09 4.68 9.60
C THR A 494 19.34 3.81 9.70
N PRO A 495 19.63 2.99 8.67
CA PRO A 495 20.92 2.34 8.55
C PRO A 495 22.07 3.37 8.57
N ALA A 496 23.22 2.98 9.12
CA ALA A 496 24.32 3.91 9.41
C ALA A 496 24.94 4.56 8.16
N ASP A 497 24.82 3.94 6.98
CA ASP A 497 25.35 4.43 5.72
C ASP A 497 24.37 5.29 4.91
N TRP A 498 23.17 5.55 5.45
CA TRP A 498 22.14 6.38 4.80
C TRP A 498 22.27 7.84 5.19
N CYS A 499 21.73 8.73 4.34
CA CYS A 499 21.39 10.08 4.80
C CYS A 499 20.30 9.96 5.88
N PRO A 500 20.45 10.60 7.06
CA PRO A 500 19.43 10.57 8.08
C PRO A 500 18.09 11.03 7.52
N LYS A 501 17.06 10.20 7.71
CA LYS A 501 15.69 10.49 7.29
C LYS A 501 14.91 11.09 8.44
N ALA A 502 14.02 12.00 8.12
CA ALA A 502 13.15 12.68 9.06
C ALA A 502 11.69 12.56 8.63
N VAL A 503 10.79 12.63 9.61
CA VAL A 503 9.34 12.66 9.42
C VAL A 503 8.72 13.68 10.35
N ASP A 504 7.63 14.30 9.93
CA ASP A 504 6.71 14.99 10.85
C ASP A 504 5.42 14.17 11.00
N VAL A 505 5.32 13.46 12.11
CA VAL A 505 4.14 12.66 12.49
C VAL A 505 3.22 13.39 13.47
N THR A 506 3.62 14.60 13.87
CA THR A 506 2.93 15.35 14.91
C THR A 506 1.99 16.38 14.31
N LYS A 507 0.85 16.60 14.97
CA LYS A 507 -0.14 17.60 14.57
C LYS A 507 -0.88 18.09 15.81
N ALA A 508 -0.49 19.27 16.28
CA ALA A 508 -1.08 19.87 17.48
C ALA A 508 -2.60 20.04 17.31
N GLY A 509 -3.36 19.73 18.36
CA GLY A 509 -4.83 19.82 18.35
C GLY A 509 -5.54 18.57 17.79
N VAL A 510 -4.81 17.61 17.21
CA VAL A 510 -5.36 16.29 16.84
C VAL A 510 -5.26 15.33 18.04
N PRO A 511 -6.28 14.49 18.31
CA PRO A 511 -6.16 13.39 19.26
C PRO A 511 -4.91 12.54 18.99
N LYS A 512 -4.11 12.27 20.03
CA LYS A 512 -2.81 11.58 19.91
C LYS A 512 -1.83 12.25 18.91
N GLY A 513 -2.07 13.50 18.53
CA GLY A 513 -1.28 14.25 17.56
C GLY A 513 0.08 14.70 18.09
N THR A 514 0.34 14.61 19.39
CA THR A 514 1.65 14.95 19.99
C THR A 514 2.48 13.71 20.34
N GLN A 515 2.05 12.52 19.93
CA GLN A 515 2.85 11.30 20.09
C GLN A 515 4.03 11.34 19.12
N THR A 516 5.22 11.02 19.63
CA THR A 516 6.41 10.90 18.80
C THR A 516 6.40 9.58 18.03
N PHE A 517 7.13 9.51 16.93
CA PHE A 517 7.25 8.27 16.16
C PHE A 517 7.88 7.14 16.99
N ALA A 518 8.89 7.46 17.79
CA ALA A 518 9.53 6.49 18.69
C ALA A 518 8.57 5.93 19.75
N GLN A 519 7.61 6.73 20.24
CA GLN A 519 6.56 6.25 21.15
C GLN A 519 5.61 5.29 20.44
N ILE A 520 5.17 5.63 19.22
CA ILE A 520 4.32 4.78 18.39
C ILE A 520 5.01 3.43 18.17
N GLU A 521 6.27 3.44 17.74
CA GLU A 521 7.05 2.23 17.49
C GLU A 521 7.19 1.36 18.75
N THR A 522 7.51 1.98 19.89
CA THR A 522 7.63 1.27 21.18
C THR A 522 6.32 0.58 21.56
N LEU A 523 5.18 1.28 21.46
CA LEU A 523 3.86 0.72 21.79
C LEU A 523 3.51 -0.48 20.91
N LEU A 524 3.79 -0.39 19.60
CA LEU A 524 3.54 -1.49 18.66
C LEU A 524 4.46 -2.67 18.91
N ARG A 525 5.77 -2.45 19.15
CA ARG A 525 6.74 -3.51 19.46
C ARG A 525 6.38 -4.25 20.74
N GLU A 526 6.05 -3.53 21.81
CA GLU A 526 5.63 -4.13 23.07
C GLU A 526 4.32 -4.92 22.90
N GLY A 527 3.34 -4.33 22.21
CA GLY A 527 2.05 -4.96 21.94
C GLY A 527 2.19 -6.28 21.17
N LEU A 528 2.96 -6.28 20.09
CA LEU A 528 3.19 -7.46 19.27
C LEU A 528 3.99 -8.56 19.99
N ARG A 529 5.01 -8.19 20.77
CA ARG A 529 5.77 -9.14 21.61
C ARG A 529 4.89 -9.78 22.68
N ALA A 530 4.05 -8.97 23.33
CA ALA A 530 3.18 -9.43 24.42
C ALA A 530 2.10 -10.42 23.99
N ILE A 531 1.81 -10.58 22.68
CA ILE A 531 0.90 -11.61 22.16
C ILE A 531 1.44 -13.01 22.44
N GLY A 532 2.75 -13.20 22.29
CA GLY A 532 3.44 -14.43 22.71
C GLY A 532 3.57 -14.55 24.22
N GLY A 533 3.11 -13.55 24.97
CA GLY A 533 3.06 -13.51 26.43
C GLY A 533 4.39 -13.19 27.11
N ASP A 534 4.47 -13.38 28.43
CA ASP A 534 5.61 -12.89 29.21
C ASP A 534 6.74 -13.93 29.27
N SER A 535 7.83 -13.64 28.54
CA SER A 535 9.14 -14.35 28.44
C SER A 535 9.25 -15.40 27.32
N PRO A 536 10.38 -15.43 26.58
CA PRO A 536 11.72 -15.73 27.12
C PRO A 536 12.56 -14.49 27.49
N SER A 537 13.62 -14.74 28.27
CA SER A 537 14.66 -13.76 28.62
C SER A 537 15.23 -13.07 27.37
N PRO A 538 15.69 -11.80 27.44
CA PRO A 538 16.41 -11.13 26.34
C PRO A 538 17.62 -11.92 25.79
N ASP A 539 18.15 -12.88 26.56
CA ASP A 539 19.29 -13.73 26.20
C ASP A 539 18.91 -15.15 25.73
N GLY A 540 17.62 -15.47 25.60
CA GLY A 540 17.15 -16.76 25.12
C GLY A 540 17.33 -17.93 26.09
N SER A 541 17.67 -17.69 27.37
CA SER A 541 17.71 -18.74 28.38
C SER A 541 16.31 -19.30 28.71
N PRO A 542 16.17 -20.61 29.05
CA PRO A 542 14.90 -21.20 29.43
C PRO A 542 14.32 -20.51 30.66
N THR A 543 13.11 -19.97 30.56
CA THR A 543 12.36 -19.40 31.70
C THR A 543 11.29 -20.39 32.17
N GLY A 544 10.77 -20.17 33.39
CA GLY A 544 9.87 -21.09 34.09
C GLY A 544 8.58 -21.45 33.33
N PRO A 545 7.78 -22.41 33.84
CA PRO A 545 6.79 -23.16 33.06
C PRO A 545 5.48 -22.42 32.70
N GLU A 546 5.30 -21.14 33.02
CA GLU A 546 4.01 -20.47 32.84
C GLU A 546 4.13 -19.14 32.10
N ASN A 547 3.48 -19.08 30.93
CA ASN A 547 3.21 -17.84 30.22
C ASN A 547 2.01 -17.15 30.87
N THR A 548 2.16 -15.89 31.32
CA THR A 548 1.12 -15.21 32.12
C THR A 548 0.43 -14.03 31.45
N TRP A 549 0.91 -13.58 30.27
CA TRP A 549 0.38 -12.44 29.51
C TRP A 549 0.03 -11.20 30.35
N SER A 550 0.80 -10.92 31.40
CA SER A 550 0.57 -9.84 32.34
C SER A 550 0.56 -8.46 31.67
N TYR A 551 1.38 -8.25 30.63
CA TYR A 551 1.35 -7.02 29.85
C TYR A 551 -0.04 -6.76 29.23
N LEU A 552 -0.60 -7.77 28.55
CA LEU A 552 -1.92 -7.69 27.93
C LEU A 552 -3.01 -7.58 29.00
N LYS A 553 -2.94 -8.41 30.05
CA LYS A 553 -3.90 -8.41 31.16
C LYS A 553 -3.99 -7.07 31.86
N ALA A 554 -2.88 -6.35 31.99
CA ALA A 554 -2.84 -5.02 32.59
C ALA A 554 -3.46 -3.92 31.73
N ARG A 555 -3.54 -4.12 30.40
CA ARG A 555 -3.95 -3.08 29.43
C ARG A 555 -5.30 -3.34 28.77
N PHE A 556 -5.73 -4.59 28.70
CA PHE A 556 -7.05 -4.94 28.17
C PHE A 556 -8.14 -4.40 29.10
N PHE A 557 -9.23 -3.95 28.50
CA PHE A 557 -10.29 -3.27 29.22
C PHE A 557 -10.94 -4.22 30.25
N GLY A 558 -10.86 -3.87 31.53
CA GLY A 558 -11.52 -4.60 32.61
C GLY A 558 -10.82 -5.89 33.06
N THR A 559 -9.59 -6.18 32.60
CA THR A 559 -8.92 -7.46 32.86
C THR A 559 -7.85 -7.41 33.95
N ALA A 560 -7.46 -6.23 34.41
CA ALA A 560 -6.33 -6.06 35.33
C ALA A 560 -6.45 -6.85 36.65
N GLN A 561 -7.68 -7.09 37.13
CA GLN A 561 -7.97 -7.83 38.36
C GLN A 561 -8.34 -9.30 38.11
N MET A 562 -8.34 -9.77 36.87
CA MET A 562 -8.62 -11.17 36.55
C MET A 562 -7.48 -12.09 37.03
N SER A 563 -7.84 -13.30 37.45
CA SER A 563 -6.86 -14.38 37.60
C SER A 563 -6.24 -14.69 36.22
N ASN A 564 -5.04 -15.26 36.18
CA ASN A 564 -4.43 -15.67 34.91
C ASN A 564 -5.30 -16.68 34.18
N ALA A 565 -5.95 -17.59 34.91
CA ALA A 565 -6.89 -18.57 34.36
C ALA A 565 -8.12 -17.91 33.73
N ASP A 566 -8.71 -16.91 34.39
CA ASP A 566 -9.87 -16.20 33.84
C ASP A 566 -9.49 -15.36 32.61
N PHE A 567 -8.35 -14.69 32.66
CA PHE A 567 -7.84 -13.92 31.52
C PHE A 567 -7.57 -14.84 30.31
N TYR A 568 -6.92 -15.98 30.53
CA TYR A 568 -6.71 -16.96 29.48
C TYR A 568 -8.03 -17.48 28.89
N ASN A 569 -8.93 -18.01 29.73
CA ASN A 569 -10.14 -18.70 29.28
C ASN A 569 -11.22 -17.77 28.72
N PHE A 570 -11.37 -16.56 29.28
CA PHE A 570 -12.47 -15.66 28.92
C PHE A 570 -12.04 -14.48 28.05
N VAL A 571 -10.74 -14.26 27.84
CA VAL A 571 -10.23 -13.15 27.02
C VAL A 571 -9.34 -13.64 25.88
N LEU A 572 -8.25 -14.36 26.18
CA LEU A 572 -7.31 -14.80 25.15
C LEU A 572 -7.89 -15.89 24.25
N VAL A 573 -8.48 -16.95 24.81
CA VAL A 573 -9.08 -18.04 24.03
C VAL A 573 -10.20 -17.55 23.10
N PRO A 574 -11.17 -16.71 23.53
CA PRO A 574 -12.14 -16.11 22.61
C PRO A 574 -11.54 -15.16 21.58
N SER A 575 -10.37 -14.58 21.86
CA SER A 575 -9.69 -13.65 20.96
C SER A 575 -8.90 -14.38 19.88
N ALA A 576 -7.95 -15.21 20.29
CA ALA A 576 -7.00 -15.90 19.44
C ALA A 576 -7.50 -17.27 18.95
N GLY A 577 -8.42 -17.92 19.66
CA GLY A 577 -8.81 -19.31 19.40
C GLY A 577 -7.78 -20.31 19.92
N LEU A 578 -8.10 -21.60 19.77
CA LEU A 578 -7.18 -22.71 20.05
C LEU A 578 -6.82 -23.43 18.76
N THR A 579 -5.61 -24.00 18.70
CA THR A 579 -5.18 -24.93 17.64
C THR A 579 -5.87 -26.29 17.80
N ALA A 580 -5.74 -27.17 16.80
CA ALA A 580 -6.22 -28.55 16.86
C ALA A 580 -5.69 -29.34 18.09
N ASP A 581 -4.49 -29.01 18.58
CA ASP A 581 -3.87 -29.65 19.75
C ASP A 581 -4.32 -29.02 21.09
N GLY A 582 -5.16 -27.99 21.05
CA GLY A 582 -5.71 -27.31 22.23
C GLY A 582 -4.85 -26.16 22.77
N GLU A 583 -3.78 -25.79 22.06
CA GLU A 583 -2.90 -24.67 22.42
C GLU A 583 -3.47 -23.32 21.97
N LEU A 584 -3.09 -22.22 22.61
CA LEU A 584 -3.54 -20.89 22.21
C LEU A 584 -3.00 -20.53 20.81
N ASN A 585 -3.88 -20.13 19.89
CA ASN A 585 -3.49 -19.78 18.53
C ASN A 585 -2.99 -18.32 18.41
N ALA A 586 -1.93 -18.01 19.15
CA ALA A 586 -1.29 -16.70 19.26
C ALA A 586 0.23 -16.84 19.35
N GLU A 587 0.97 -15.89 18.78
CA GLU A 587 2.43 -15.90 18.76
C GLU A 587 2.98 -14.47 18.85
N ALA A 588 4.18 -14.31 19.40
CA ALA A 588 4.89 -13.03 19.35
C ALA A 588 5.25 -12.73 17.88
N VAL A 589 4.95 -11.51 17.44
CA VAL A 589 5.25 -11.07 16.07
C VAL A 589 6.22 -9.89 16.13
N GLU A 590 7.13 -9.82 15.17
CA GLU A 590 7.99 -8.66 15.04
C GLU A 590 7.28 -7.52 14.32
N LEU A 591 7.56 -6.29 14.78
CA LEU A 591 7.17 -5.11 14.04
C LEU A 591 8.03 -5.02 12.76
N ALA A 592 7.39 -5.10 11.59
CA ALA A 592 8.07 -4.92 10.32
C ALA A 592 8.73 -3.53 10.29
N PRO A 593 10.02 -3.42 9.93
CA PRO A 593 10.74 -2.16 10.04
C PRO A 593 10.24 -1.10 9.05
N VAL A 594 10.52 0.17 9.36
CA VAL A 594 10.24 1.31 8.46
C VAL A 594 11.13 1.25 7.23
N PHE A 595 12.43 1.07 7.45
CA PHE A 595 13.43 0.88 6.41
C PHE A 595 13.96 -0.55 6.48
N THR A 596 14.14 -1.18 5.34
CA THR A 596 14.89 -2.42 5.25
C THR A 596 16.35 -2.09 4.89
N GLU A 597 17.31 -2.68 5.60
CA GLU A 597 18.73 -2.58 5.27
C GLU A 597 18.94 -3.31 3.94
N GLN A 598 18.91 -2.54 2.84
CA GLN A 598 18.83 -3.03 1.45
C GLN A 598 17.40 -3.47 1.09
N ASN A 599 17.10 -3.58 -0.22
CA ASN A 599 15.80 -4.06 -0.70
C ASN A 599 15.54 -5.55 -0.33
N ASP A 600 16.30 -6.10 0.63
CA ASP A 600 16.02 -7.30 1.37
C ASP A 600 14.63 -7.16 2.01
N MET A 601 13.61 -7.48 1.21
CA MET A 601 12.49 -8.25 1.72
C MET A 601 13.15 -9.34 2.57
N HIS A 602 13.02 -9.30 3.90
CA HIS A 602 13.69 -10.24 4.81
C HIS A 602 13.24 -11.68 4.51
N LEU A 603 13.83 -12.26 3.48
CA LEU A 603 13.50 -13.53 2.87
C LEU A 603 14.67 -14.45 3.18
N GLN A 604 14.55 -15.23 4.26
CA GLN A 604 15.48 -16.33 4.45
C GLN A 604 15.04 -17.49 3.55
N VAL A 605 15.83 -17.79 2.52
CA VAL A 605 15.64 -19.05 1.79
C VAL A 605 16.05 -20.20 2.73
N LEU A 606 15.09 -20.87 3.35
CA LEU A 606 15.34 -22.07 4.17
C LEU A 606 15.62 -23.28 3.26
N VAL A 607 16.69 -23.24 2.46
CA VAL A 607 17.20 -24.44 1.77
C VAL A 607 17.86 -25.33 2.83
N GLY A 608 17.08 -26.18 3.49
CA GLY A 608 17.62 -27.17 4.43
C GLY A 608 16.65 -27.66 5.50
N ASP A 609 15.61 -26.89 5.83
CA ASP A 609 14.77 -27.10 7.03
C ASP A 609 13.37 -27.65 6.71
N VAL A 610 13.24 -28.32 5.57
CA VAL A 610 11.97 -28.88 5.11
C VAL A 610 12.10 -30.40 5.02
N THR A 611 11.51 -31.11 5.97
CA THR A 611 11.43 -32.57 5.92
C THR A 611 10.22 -33.01 5.08
N THR A 612 10.11 -34.31 4.79
CA THR A 612 8.92 -34.92 4.17
C THR A 612 7.63 -34.73 4.98
N ALA A 613 7.71 -34.24 6.23
CA ALA A 613 6.58 -33.92 7.10
C ALA A 613 6.20 -32.41 7.12
N GLY A 614 6.91 -31.54 6.40
CA GLY A 614 6.69 -30.08 6.41
C GLY A 614 7.89 -29.29 6.91
N LEU A 615 7.68 -27.98 7.15
CA LEU A 615 8.64 -27.12 7.86
C LEU A 615 9.05 -27.78 9.18
N LEU A 616 10.31 -27.65 9.60
CA LEU A 616 10.76 -28.12 10.91
C LEU A 616 9.78 -27.68 12.01
N ASN A 617 9.04 -28.64 12.56
CA ASN A 617 8.32 -28.47 13.81
C ASN A 617 9.38 -28.56 14.92
N ASP A 618 9.83 -27.43 15.46
CA ASP A 618 10.75 -27.46 16.60
C ASP A 618 9.95 -27.80 17.86
N ALA A 619 10.05 -29.05 18.31
CA ALA A 619 9.29 -29.55 19.44
C ALA A 619 9.86 -29.07 20.80
N THR A 620 10.89 -28.21 20.81
CA THR A 620 11.50 -27.70 22.06
C THR A 620 11.96 -26.24 21.90
N PRO A 621 11.74 -25.36 22.90
CA PRO A 621 12.29 -23.99 22.89
C PRO A 621 13.80 -23.98 22.59
N PRO A 622 14.34 -22.95 21.91
CA PRO A 622 13.82 -21.58 21.88
C PRO A 622 12.92 -21.27 20.69
N TYR A 623 11.84 -20.52 20.95
CA TYR A 623 10.98 -19.87 19.97
C TYR A 623 11.85 -19.04 19.00
N ARG A 624 12.18 -19.63 17.85
CA ARG A 624 12.83 -18.89 16.76
C ARG A 624 11.76 -18.05 16.09
N LEU A 625 11.92 -16.74 16.20
CA LEU A 625 11.58 -15.72 15.22
C LEU A 625 11.19 -16.33 13.86
N TYR A 626 9.93 -16.17 13.43
CA TYR A 626 9.42 -16.72 12.18
C TYR A 626 10.31 -16.28 11.00
N PRO A 627 11.16 -17.17 10.43
CA PRO A 627 11.96 -16.84 9.26
C PRO A 627 11.07 -17.04 8.02
N ALA A 628 10.86 -15.98 7.25
CA ALA A 628 10.01 -16.02 6.07
C ALA A 628 10.60 -17.02 5.03
N ASN A 629 9.82 -17.99 4.56
CA ASN A 629 10.24 -19.05 3.62
C ASN A 629 9.48 -19.00 2.27
N LEU A 630 10.22 -18.90 1.15
CA LEU A 630 9.73 -18.73 -0.24
C LEU A 630 9.21 -20.00 -0.95
N ASN A 631 8.66 -20.99 -0.26
CA ASN A 631 8.38 -22.32 -0.83
C ASN A 631 7.17 -22.42 -1.81
N HIS A 632 6.88 -21.39 -2.61
CA HIS A 632 5.94 -21.48 -3.74
C HIS A 632 6.68 -21.86 -5.01
N ILE A 633 6.99 -23.15 -5.12
CA ILE A 633 7.56 -23.72 -6.34
C ILE A 633 6.40 -24.07 -7.26
N THR A 634 6.26 -23.33 -8.36
CA THR A 634 5.31 -23.66 -9.43
C THR A 634 5.96 -24.66 -10.41
N PRO A 635 5.20 -25.29 -11.33
CA PRO A 635 5.78 -26.07 -12.42
C PRO A 635 6.79 -25.29 -13.28
N ASP A 636 6.68 -23.96 -13.29
CA ASP A 636 7.57 -23.03 -14.00
C ASP A 636 8.78 -22.57 -13.15
N GLY A 637 8.94 -23.08 -11.93
CA GLY A 637 9.97 -22.70 -10.95
C GLY A 637 9.45 -21.78 -9.84
N ASN A 638 10.34 -21.30 -8.96
CA ASN A 638 10.04 -20.28 -7.97
C ASN A 638 10.09 -18.89 -8.63
N ALA A 639 8.91 -18.29 -8.85
CA ALA A 639 8.73 -16.98 -9.48
C ALA A 639 9.50 -15.85 -8.78
N LEU A 640 9.81 -16.01 -7.48
CA LEU A 640 10.47 -15.02 -6.65
C LEU A 640 11.94 -15.34 -6.35
N GLU A 641 12.43 -16.51 -6.74
CA GLU A 641 13.86 -16.84 -6.64
C GLU A 641 14.68 -15.92 -7.56
N ASP A 642 14.19 -15.62 -8.76
CA ASP A 642 14.81 -14.63 -9.64
C ASP A 642 14.56 -13.19 -9.19
N TYR A 643 13.45 -12.91 -8.49
CA TYR A 643 13.20 -11.60 -7.87
C TYR A 643 14.31 -11.29 -6.86
N VAL A 644 14.63 -12.26 -6.01
CA VAL A 644 15.68 -12.17 -5.00
C VAL A 644 17.08 -12.14 -5.63
N ASN A 645 17.40 -13.11 -6.49
CA ASN A 645 18.73 -13.26 -7.08
C ASN A 645 19.12 -12.11 -8.04
N LYS A 646 18.17 -11.52 -8.76
CA LYS A 646 18.47 -10.56 -9.83
C LYS A 646 18.53 -9.10 -9.37
N TRP A 647 17.89 -8.77 -8.26
CA TRP A 647 17.76 -7.39 -7.76
C TRP A 647 18.42 -7.16 -6.42
N PHE A 648 18.61 -8.22 -5.62
CA PHE A 648 19.23 -8.11 -4.29
C PHE A 648 20.65 -8.67 -4.26
N PHE A 649 21.04 -9.53 -5.20
CA PHE A 649 22.39 -10.13 -5.27
C PHE A 649 23.28 -9.59 -6.41
N LEU A 650 23.22 -8.29 -6.70
CA LEU A 650 24.27 -7.62 -7.49
C LEU A 650 25.18 -6.82 -6.55
N ASP A 651 26.48 -7.14 -6.58
CA ASP A 651 27.56 -6.52 -5.81
C ASP A 651 27.32 -5.03 -5.53
N VAL A 652 26.95 -4.70 -4.28
CA VAL A 652 26.98 -3.33 -3.77
C VAL A 652 28.45 -3.01 -3.46
N PRO A 653 29.12 -2.10 -4.19
CA PRO A 653 30.41 -1.62 -3.74
C PRO A 653 30.20 -0.80 -2.46
N PRO A 654 31.01 -0.98 -1.41
CA PRO A 654 30.87 -0.18 -0.21
C PRO A 654 31.29 1.28 -0.47
N GLY A 655 30.42 2.20 -0.05
CA GLY A 655 30.76 3.60 0.23
C GLY A 655 30.30 4.58 -0.84
N HIS A 656 29.47 5.56 -0.45
CA HIS A 656 29.56 6.93 -0.93
C HIS A 656 28.78 7.88 0.00
N GLU A 657 29.48 8.93 0.46
CA GLU A 657 28.97 10.00 1.30
C GLU A 657 28.04 10.93 0.48
N LEU A 658 26.73 10.90 0.73
CA LEU A 658 25.77 11.84 0.16
C LEU A 658 25.45 13.02 1.10
N CYS A 659 26.10 13.10 2.26
CA CYS A 659 25.80 14.10 3.29
C CYS A 659 26.63 15.39 3.22
N ASN A 660 27.48 15.58 2.21
CA ASN A 660 28.24 16.83 2.06
C ASN A 660 27.67 17.71 0.94
N HIS A 661 26.64 18.48 1.29
CA HIS A 661 26.38 19.75 0.62
C HIS A 661 26.71 20.88 1.59
N SER A 662 28.00 21.24 1.64
CA SER A 662 28.39 22.55 2.13
C SER A 662 27.79 23.60 1.20
N HIS A 663 26.96 24.48 1.75
CA HIS A 663 26.68 25.80 1.20
C HIS A 663 28.02 26.53 1.03
N ASP A 664 28.64 26.43 -0.15
CA ASP A 664 29.66 27.37 -0.56
C ASP A 664 29.06 28.28 -1.63
N ASP A 665 28.55 29.41 -1.14
CA ASP A 665 28.44 30.64 -1.91
C ASP A 665 29.85 31.06 -2.33
N THR A 666 30.16 31.04 -3.63
CA THR A 666 31.06 32.00 -4.32
C THR A 666 31.25 31.63 -5.80
N HIS A 667 30.42 32.21 -6.70
CA HIS A 667 30.85 33.19 -7.72
C HIS A 667 29.73 33.50 -8.73
#